data_AF-A0A819MUP9-F1
#
_entry.id   AF-A0A819MUP9-F1
#
_cell.length_a   1.000
_cell.length_b   1.000
_cell.length_c   1.000
_cell.angle_alpha   90.00
_cell.angle_beta   90.00
_cell.angle_gamma   90.00
#
_symmetry.space_group_name_H-M   'P 1'
#
loop_
_entity.id
_entity.type
_entity.pdbx_description
1 polymer ?
#
loop_
_entity_poly.entity_id
_entity_poly.type
_entity_poly.pdbx_seq_one_letter_code
_entity_poly.pdbx_strand_id
1 'polypeptide(L)'
;MANYNEFGLMIVLTHGRPEITQQSIDYVNQNYTKYLPYPDDNFQEIVDDRFQRDDKFTIEHIYRRTGYAFVPNVPVHVKSIVTEHRSDYSVVFIDPYLFCITIQHGSNEWTIYKHYRHFQDLHQVLMNFVDEERKKSQNVLDITQGENNEYPFFPMRNNQTGFVNDFNLEEYSRILVDYLNKVLRHPKFRAHPATCEFFDVSYLSFIHGLSASRKEGYLLKQSNDRCSGQYNLFSSFFCDSCKCQHGPKWFVIKDTYIVNIRPDTHELRFPMLVDRDFQILTGIRNNGIKISNLQRTFVVKCRTARDCDDWMQHLSNLIEQTKDFSSITRSRFNSYAPVRENQLAYWFINGKSYMEAVAKALLTAKEEVFITDWWLSPQLMLIRPTDDETFRLDNILGRIADLGVRVYVMIYKEIPYALSLNSLYTKKTLVSKSKDGFIKVIRHPDINTKNGILLWSHHEKMLIIDQKIAFVGGIDLSYGRWDNEYMRLVDLGDENDTTLKSSLDIAAENIASGGIETVEAAQITTTQMAEQAGEIPIKKGRSGTNHLLQNSEDSDDEKILEEQQSFTITSTSEINRKHRYFIGKDYSNAYRKDFEKLDDYSTDYIDRKLVPRMPWHDEALVVFGQTARDAARHFIQRWNIHKYEKYPKKDFYPFLLPKSYDDINDLPVENWKDFLESEPFRVNAQCVRSVGPWSVRTKTVESSIQNTYIQMIDAAKHYIYIENQFFITIAQNSVVRNQLGDVLFRRIERAHKNNEKFRIYVVLPLLPGFDNMKAIQAVLYFIMRSIIKGDDSLFKRLEKAGITPNDYISFFAMRNHDILMGRLVTEIIYVHSKLMIIDDRMAICGSANINDRSLVGNRDSEFCIVINDIEEEDGRFNGQSVRVGKFCSSW
;
A
#
# COMPACT_ATOMS: atom_id res chain seq x y z
N MET A 1 -45.82 26.49 -27.71
CA MET A 1 -45.34 27.82 -28.15
C MET A 1 -44.55 28.39 -26.98
N ALA A 2 -43.24 28.14 -26.93
CA ALA A 2 -42.17 29.09 -27.32
C ALA A 2 -41.98 30.19 -26.24
N ASN A 3 -40.84 30.46 -25.61
CA ASN A 3 -39.43 30.08 -25.82
C ASN A 3 -38.66 30.13 -24.49
N TYR A 4 -37.67 29.23 -24.36
CA TYR A 4 -36.47 29.40 -23.53
C TYR A 4 -35.43 30.17 -24.37
N ASN A 5 -34.80 31.21 -23.80
CA ASN A 5 -33.58 31.88 -24.27
C ASN A 5 -32.68 32.06 -23.03
N GLU A 6 -31.35 32.01 -23.02
CA GLU A 6 -30.28 31.54 -23.90
C GLU A 6 -29.01 31.80 -23.05
N PHE A 7 -28.23 30.78 -22.69
CA PHE A 7 -26.86 30.96 -22.20
C PHE A 7 -25.94 30.94 -23.43
N GLY A 8 -25.80 32.10 -24.07
CA GLY A 8 -24.83 32.36 -25.11
C GLY A 8 -23.72 33.25 -24.56
N LEU A 9 -22.54 32.68 -24.26
CA LEU A 9 -21.34 33.45 -24.00
C LEU A 9 -20.77 33.90 -25.36
N MET A 10 -21.23 35.05 -25.86
CA MET A 10 -20.58 35.77 -26.95
C MET A 10 -19.33 36.45 -26.41
N ILE A 11 -18.17 36.05 -26.93
CA ILE A 11 -16.94 36.84 -26.86
C ILE A 11 -17.12 38.03 -27.80
N VAL A 12 -17.52 39.17 -27.24
CA VAL A 12 -17.42 40.47 -27.92
C VAL A 12 -16.04 41.05 -27.60
N LEU A 13 -15.18 41.04 -28.61
CA LEU A 13 -13.93 41.80 -28.63
C LEU A 13 -14.25 43.29 -28.48
N THR A 14 -13.90 43.87 -27.34
CA THR A 14 -13.74 45.31 -27.18
C THR A 14 -12.27 45.60 -26.86
N HIS A 15 -11.70 46.52 -27.63
CA HIS A 15 -10.31 46.95 -27.53
C HIS A 15 -10.06 47.61 -26.19
N GLY A 16 -9.20 47.01 -25.38
CA GLY A 16 -8.67 47.57 -24.15
C GLY A 16 -7.67 46.61 -23.56
N ARG A 17 -6.41 47.04 -23.42
CA ARG A 17 -5.38 46.31 -22.67
C ARG A 17 -5.96 45.88 -21.32
N PRO A 18 -5.87 44.61 -20.90
CA PRO A 18 -6.02 44.31 -19.49
C PRO A 18 -4.74 44.80 -18.84
N GLU A 19 -4.75 46.03 -18.32
CA GLU A 19 -3.88 46.36 -17.20
C GLU A 19 -4.16 45.28 -16.15
N ILE A 20 -3.11 44.59 -15.73
CA ILE A 20 -3.16 43.72 -14.55
C ILE A 20 -3.46 44.67 -13.39
N THR A 21 -4.75 44.86 -13.13
CA THR A 21 -5.19 45.71 -12.03
C THR A 21 -4.72 45.07 -10.73
N GLN A 22 -4.49 45.89 -9.71
CA GLN A 22 -4.22 45.40 -8.36
C GLN A 22 -5.30 44.39 -7.93
N GLN A 23 -6.54 44.50 -8.43
CA GLN A 23 -7.59 43.49 -8.24
C GLN A 23 -7.29 42.12 -8.86
N SER A 24 -6.55 42.02 -9.97
CA SER A 24 -6.15 40.74 -10.59
C SER A 24 -4.99 40.09 -9.85
N ILE A 25 -4.03 40.91 -9.38
CA ILE A 25 -2.96 40.46 -8.46
C ILE A 25 -3.55 40.08 -7.11
N ASP A 26 -4.52 40.85 -6.61
CA ASP A 26 -5.25 40.54 -5.39
C ASP A 26 -6.20 39.37 -5.59
N TYR A 27 -6.69 39.06 -6.80
CA TYR A 27 -7.45 37.84 -7.10
C TYR A 27 -6.54 36.62 -7.18
N VAL A 28 -5.36 36.73 -7.79
CA VAL A 28 -4.35 35.66 -7.78
C VAL A 28 -3.82 35.45 -6.37
N ASN A 29 -3.52 36.52 -5.62
CA ASN A 29 -3.11 36.45 -4.23
C ASN A 29 -4.27 35.98 -3.35
N GLN A 30 -5.51 36.45 -3.47
CA GLN A 30 -6.64 35.96 -2.67
C GLN A 30 -7.00 34.51 -2.99
N ASN A 31 -6.74 34.01 -4.21
CA ASN A 31 -6.98 32.60 -4.56
C ASN A 31 -5.78 31.69 -4.26
N TYR A 32 -4.53 32.18 -4.28
CA TYR A 32 -3.36 31.42 -3.81
C TYR A 32 -3.23 31.43 -2.28
N THR A 33 -3.60 32.52 -1.62
CA THR A 33 -3.65 32.62 -0.15
C THR A 33 -4.88 31.90 0.42
N LYS A 34 -5.84 31.48 -0.41
CA LYS A 34 -6.98 30.63 0.03
C LYS A 34 -6.62 29.16 0.22
N TYR A 35 -5.52 28.69 -0.37
CA TYR A 35 -5.11 27.29 -0.35
C TYR A 35 -3.85 26.99 0.48
N LEU A 36 -3.32 28.01 1.14
CA LEU A 36 -2.40 27.85 2.26
C LEU A 36 -2.79 28.90 3.32
N PRO A 37 -3.71 28.58 4.25
CA PRO A 37 -3.41 29.04 5.59
C PRO A 37 -2.05 28.41 5.92
N TYR A 38 -1.07 29.24 6.28
CA TYR A 38 -0.17 28.83 7.36
C TYR A 38 -1.04 28.08 8.37
N PRO A 39 -0.61 26.94 8.92
CA PRO A 39 -1.28 26.49 10.11
C PRO A 39 -1.02 27.55 11.20
N ASP A 40 -1.89 28.55 11.26
CA ASP A 40 -2.21 29.32 12.46
C ASP A 40 -2.33 28.30 13.56
N ASP A 41 -1.47 28.41 14.57
CA ASP A 41 -1.45 27.88 15.95
C ASP A 41 -1.99 26.46 16.24
N ASN A 42 -2.96 25.95 15.49
CA ASN A 42 -3.52 24.61 15.47
C ASN A 42 -2.60 23.50 14.93
N PHE A 43 -1.54 23.72 14.14
CA PHE A 43 -0.61 22.60 13.88
C PHE A 43 0.24 22.33 15.11
N GLN A 44 0.59 23.37 15.85
CA GLN A 44 1.20 23.20 17.18
C GLN A 44 0.15 22.65 18.15
N GLU A 45 -1.11 23.08 18.12
CA GLU A 45 -2.18 22.53 18.98
C GLU A 45 -2.60 21.08 18.61
N ILE A 46 -2.58 20.69 17.34
CA ILE A 46 -2.79 19.31 16.87
C ILE A 46 -1.58 18.43 17.17
N VAL A 47 -0.38 19.02 17.18
CA VAL A 47 0.84 18.36 17.63
C VAL A 47 0.82 18.24 19.17
N ASP A 48 0.35 19.25 19.89
CA ASP A 48 0.33 19.37 21.35
C ASP A 48 -0.82 18.55 21.99
N ASP A 49 -1.99 18.46 21.36
CA ASP A 49 -3.11 17.56 21.74
C ASP A 49 -2.76 16.08 21.41
N ARG A 50 -1.92 15.85 20.39
CA ARG A 50 -1.29 14.53 20.14
C ARG A 50 -0.18 14.22 21.15
N PHE A 51 0.48 15.22 21.73
CA PHE A 51 1.53 15.07 22.75
C PHE A 51 0.98 14.82 24.16
N GLN A 52 -0.32 15.05 24.43
CA GLN A 52 -0.93 14.73 25.73
C GLN A 52 -1.27 13.24 25.92
N ARG A 53 -1.08 12.40 24.88
CA ARG A 53 -1.14 10.94 25.02
C ARG A 53 0.28 10.40 25.11
N ASP A 54 0.72 10.17 26.34
CA ASP A 54 1.98 9.49 26.72
C ASP A 54 1.98 7.99 26.32
N ASP A 55 1.51 7.65 25.11
CA ASP A 55 1.40 6.29 24.56
C ASP A 55 2.55 6.00 23.58
N LYS A 56 3.80 6.33 23.97
CA LYS A 56 5.00 5.95 23.19
C LYS A 56 5.18 4.43 23.05
N PHE A 57 4.38 3.62 23.75
CA PHE A 57 4.45 2.18 23.72
C PHE A 57 3.08 1.57 23.43
N THR A 58 2.93 0.97 22.24
CA THR A 58 1.77 0.12 21.94
C THR A 58 1.69 -1.03 22.94
N ILE A 59 0.49 -1.56 23.19
CA ILE A 59 0.25 -2.74 24.06
C ILE A 59 1.18 -3.90 23.69
N GLU A 60 1.47 -4.09 22.40
CA GLU A 60 2.45 -5.06 21.92
C GLU A 60 3.86 -4.82 22.51
N HIS A 61 4.33 -3.58 22.53
CA HIS A 61 5.64 -3.23 23.07
C HIS A 61 5.70 -3.40 24.58
N ILE A 62 4.63 -3.01 25.29
CA ILE A 62 4.49 -3.23 26.73
C ILE A 62 4.54 -4.73 27.01
N TYR A 63 3.78 -5.55 26.28
CA TYR A 63 3.80 -7.00 26.45
C TYR A 63 5.18 -7.60 26.20
N ARG A 64 5.86 -7.23 25.11
CA ARG A 64 7.21 -7.76 24.82
C ARG A 64 8.23 -7.43 25.91
N ARG A 65 8.08 -6.30 26.61
CA ARG A 65 8.96 -5.93 27.73
C ARG A 65 8.57 -6.55 29.07
N THR A 66 7.28 -6.75 29.31
CA THR A 66 6.74 -7.05 30.66
C THR A 66 6.03 -8.40 30.78
N GLY A 67 5.69 -9.04 29.66
CA GLY A 67 4.82 -10.22 29.59
C GLY A 67 3.34 -9.94 29.88
N TYR A 68 2.94 -8.67 29.98
CA TYR A 68 1.64 -8.26 30.51
C TYR A 68 0.52 -8.23 29.45
N ALA A 69 -0.35 -9.25 29.43
CA ALA A 69 -1.36 -9.40 28.36
C ALA A 69 -2.46 -8.34 28.42
N PHE A 70 -2.89 -7.92 29.62
CA PHE A 70 -3.95 -6.94 29.82
C PHE A 70 -3.46 -5.51 29.51
N VAL A 71 -4.38 -4.59 29.24
CA VAL A 71 -4.04 -3.17 29.07
C VAL A 71 -3.67 -2.59 30.45
N PRO A 72 -2.50 -1.94 30.58
CA PRO A 72 -2.10 -1.28 31.83
C PRO A 72 -3.15 -0.28 32.30
N ASN A 73 -3.35 -0.18 33.61
CA ASN A 73 -4.28 0.76 34.26
C ASN A 73 -5.76 0.62 33.86
N VAL A 74 -6.12 -0.36 33.03
CA VAL A 74 -7.52 -0.69 32.73
C VAL A 74 -7.99 -1.81 33.67
N PRO A 75 -9.10 -1.63 34.42
CA PRO A 75 -9.62 -2.67 35.30
C PRO A 75 -9.97 -3.94 34.52
N VAL A 76 -9.71 -5.10 35.14
CA VAL A 76 -10.18 -6.41 34.68
C VAL A 76 -10.91 -7.08 35.82
N HIS A 77 -12.12 -7.57 35.56
CA HIS A 77 -12.93 -8.26 36.57
C HIS A 77 -13.80 -9.33 35.95
N VAL A 78 -14.03 -10.40 36.72
CA VAL A 78 -15.01 -11.43 36.41
C VAL A 78 -16.39 -10.89 36.80
N LYS A 79 -17.30 -10.79 35.83
CA LYS A 79 -18.68 -10.33 36.02
C LYS A 79 -19.55 -11.42 36.64
N SER A 80 -19.46 -12.63 36.11
CA SER A 80 -20.32 -13.74 36.51
C SER A 80 -19.67 -15.07 36.17
N ILE A 81 -20.06 -16.08 36.94
CA ILE A 81 -19.81 -17.49 36.63
C ILE A 81 -21.17 -18.18 36.66
N VAL A 82 -21.57 -18.73 35.51
CA VAL A 82 -22.78 -19.55 35.37
C VAL A 82 -22.35 -21.00 35.23
N THR A 83 -22.95 -21.89 36.02
CA THR A 83 -22.62 -23.32 35.99
C THR A 83 -23.61 -24.03 35.07
N GLU A 84 -23.10 -24.63 34.00
CA GLU A 84 -23.89 -25.47 33.10
C GLU A 84 -23.75 -26.95 33.50
N HIS A 85 -24.87 -27.64 33.67
CA HIS A 85 -24.90 -29.09 33.83
C HIS A 85 -25.09 -29.75 32.46
N ARG A 86 -24.06 -30.43 31.96
CA ARG A 86 -24.14 -31.15 30.69
C ARG A 86 -24.63 -32.58 30.92
N SER A 87 -25.91 -32.83 30.58
CA SER A 87 -26.62 -34.11 30.72
C SER A 87 -26.55 -34.99 29.46
N ASP A 88 -25.97 -34.46 28.40
CA ASP A 88 -25.59 -35.16 27.19
C ASP A 88 -24.32 -35.99 27.44
N TYR A 89 -24.34 -37.26 27.02
CA TYR A 89 -23.25 -38.25 27.03
C TYR A 89 -23.17 -39.22 28.22
N SER A 90 -23.25 -40.50 27.86
CA SER A 90 -23.40 -41.69 28.72
C SER A 90 -22.12 -42.21 29.39
N VAL A 91 -20.98 -41.49 29.35
CA VAL A 91 -19.75 -41.92 30.03
C VAL A 91 -18.87 -40.72 30.39
N VAL A 92 -18.82 -40.31 31.67
CA VAL A 92 -17.62 -39.98 32.50
C VAL A 92 -18.09 -39.45 33.88
N PHE A 93 -17.74 -40.18 34.94
CA PHE A 93 -18.17 -40.01 36.35
C PHE A 93 -17.34 -38.99 37.19
N ILE A 94 -16.70 -37.96 36.61
CA ILE A 94 -15.65 -37.20 37.36
C ILE A 94 -15.91 -35.69 37.57
N ASP A 95 -16.63 -34.96 36.71
CA ASP A 95 -17.14 -33.60 37.04
C ASP A 95 -18.10 -33.15 35.92
N PRO A 96 -19.44 -33.20 36.10
CA PRO A 96 -20.39 -32.88 35.03
C PRO A 96 -20.54 -31.38 34.77
N TYR A 97 -19.94 -30.55 35.63
CA TYR A 97 -20.14 -29.10 35.63
C TYR A 97 -19.11 -28.39 34.74
N LEU A 98 -19.62 -27.47 33.91
CA LEU A 98 -18.83 -26.54 33.13
C LEU A 98 -19.12 -25.12 33.62
N PHE A 99 -18.08 -24.41 34.05
CA PHE A 99 -18.18 -23.03 34.52
C PHE A 99 -18.01 -22.10 33.32
N CYS A 100 -19.08 -21.38 32.99
CA CYS A 100 -19.13 -20.32 31.98
C CYS A 100 -18.81 -18.99 32.68
N ILE A 101 -17.61 -18.47 32.43
CA ILE A 101 -17.06 -17.30 33.13
C ILE A 101 -17.10 -16.10 32.18
N THR A 102 -17.80 -15.04 32.56
CA THR A 102 -17.83 -13.78 31.80
C THR A 102 -16.88 -12.76 32.41
N ILE A 103 -15.98 -12.21 31.60
CA ILE A 103 -14.93 -11.28 32.03
C ILE A 103 -15.10 -9.96 31.29
N GLN A 104 -14.89 -8.85 32.00
CA GLN A 104 -14.83 -7.52 31.41
C GLN A 104 -13.44 -6.90 31.62
N HIS A 105 -12.92 -6.28 30.56
CA HIS A 105 -11.70 -5.48 30.58
C HIS A 105 -11.87 -4.24 29.69
N GLY A 106 -12.07 -3.08 30.31
CA GLY A 106 -12.45 -1.86 29.58
C GLY A 106 -13.77 -2.05 28.83
N SER A 107 -13.77 -1.77 27.52
CA SER A 107 -14.91 -2.00 26.62
C SER A 107 -15.02 -3.45 26.13
N ASN A 108 -14.02 -4.30 26.38
CA ASN A 108 -14.01 -5.68 25.92
C ASN A 108 -14.71 -6.59 26.94
N GLU A 109 -15.56 -7.48 26.44
CA GLU A 109 -16.20 -8.55 27.20
C GLU A 109 -16.05 -9.87 26.45
N TRP A 110 -15.68 -10.93 27.15
CA TRP A 110 -15.62 -12.27 26.58
C TRP A 110 -15.97 -13.33 27.61
N THR A 111 -16.31 -14.51 27.10
CA THR A 111 -16.72 -15.66 27.90
C THR A 111 -15.77 -16.82 27.66
N ILE A 112 -15.38 -17.47 28.75
CA ILE A 112 -14.55 -18.69 28.73
C ILE A 112 -15.25 -19.82 29.46
N TYR A 113 -14.89 -21.05 29.11
CA TYR A 113 -15.45 -22.25 29.71
C TYR A 113 -14.35 -23.05 30.42
N LYS A 114 -14.50 -23.28 31.73
CA LYS A 114 -13.52 -24.01 32.53
C LYS A 114 -14.18 -25.08 33.40
N HIS A 115 -13.47 -26.18 33.63
CA HIS A 115 -13.83 -27.17 34.64
C HIS A 115 -13.17 -26.82 35.98
N TYR A 116 -13.67 -27.41 37.08
CA TYR A 116 -13.14 -27.16 38.42
C TYR A 116 -11.62 -27.40 38.51
N ARG A 117 -11.11 -28.42 37.84
CA ARG A 117 -9.68 -28.74 37.78
C ARG A 117 -8.82 -27.56 37.29
N HIS A 118 -9.30 -26.76 36.34
CA HIS A 118 -8.54 -25.61 35.84
C HIS A 118 -8.34 -24.54 36.93
N PHE A 119 -9.32 -24.38 37.84
CA PHE A 119 -9.18 -23.45 38.96
C PHE A 119 -8.16 -23.95 39.98
N GLN A 120 -8.16 -25.27 40.25
CA GLN A 120 -7.17 -25.90 41.12
C GLN A 120 -5.75 -25.76 40.55
N ASP A 121 -5.59 -26.05 39.25
CA ASP A 121 -4.32 -25.95 38.54
C ASP A 121 -3.79 -24.49 38.57
N LEU A 122 -4.65 -23.50 38.30
CA LEU A 122 -4.29 -22.09 38.41
C LEU A 122 -3.82 -21.74 39.82
N HIS A 123 -4.59 -22.10 40.84
CA HIS A 123 -4.26 -21.79 42.22
C HIS A 123 -2.90 -22.39 42.63
N GLN A 124 -2.69 -23.66 42.33
CA GLN A 124 -1.45 -24.36 42.67
C GLN A 124 -0.23 -23.69 42.03
N VAL A 125 -0.34 -23.30 40.76
CA VAL A 125 0.75 -22.61 40.05
C VAL A 125 1.04 -21.23 40.66
N LEU A 126 0.00 -20.46 41.01
CA LEU A 126 0.17 -19.16 41.65
C LEU A 126 0.78 -19.27 43.06
N MET A 127 0.39 -20.26 43.84
CA MET A 127 0.98 -20.49 45.17
C MET A 127 2.45 -20.94 45.09
N ASN A 128 2.79 -21.79 44.11
CA ASN A 128 4.19 -22.14 43.86
C ASN A 128 5.03 -20.89 43.50
N PHE A 129 4.48 -19.99 42.68
CA PHE A 129 5.12 -18.71 42.36
C PHE A 129 5.34 -17.83 43.60
N VAL A 130 4.37 -17.76 44.51
CA VAL A 130 4.53 -17.06 45.80
C VAL A 130 5.67 -17.64 46.63
N ASP A 131 5.75 -18.96 46.72
CA ASP A 131 6.80 -19.63 47.49
C ASP A 131 8.19 -19.40 46.88
N GLU A 132 8.31 -19.36 45.55
CA GLU A 132 9.55 -18.99 44.87
C GLU A 132 9.95 -17.54 45.14
N GLU A 133 9.02 -16.59 45.05
CA GLU A 133 9.27 -15.16 45.33
C GLU A 133 9.70 -14.94 46.79
N ARG A 134 9.08 -15.66 47.73
CA ARG A 134 9.48 -15.66 49.16
C ARG A 134 10.90 -16.16 49.34
N LYS A 135 11.28 -17.27 48.68
CA LYS A 135 12.65 -17.82 48.71
C LYS A 135 13.68 -16.86 48.12
N LYS A 136 13.35 -16.14 47.04
CA LYS A 136 14.23 -15.11 46.46
C LYS A 136 14.41 -13.91 47.39
N SER A 137 13.33 -13.50 48.05
CA SER A 137 13.34 -12.35 48.98
C SER A 137 14.10 -12.65 50.27
N GLN A 138 14.16 -13.90 50.72
CA GLN A 138 14.98 -14.31 51.88
C GLN A 138 16.50 -14.23 51.63
N ASN A 139 16.96 -14.13 50.38
CA ASN A 139 18.39 -13.98 50.04
C ASN A 139 18.83 -12.52 49.85
N VAL A 140 17.93 -11.55 50.00
CA VAL A 140 18.26 -10.12 49.98
C VAL A 140 17.92 -9.56 51.35
N LEU A 141 18.95 -9.32 52.17
CA LEU A 141 18.82 -8.46 53.35
C LEU A 141 18.56 -7.04 52.85
N ASP A 142 17.29 -6.65 52.70
CA ASP A 142 16.92 -5.32 53.16
C ASP A 142 15.41 -5.06 53.35
N ILE A 143 15.22 -4.07 54.21
CA ILE A 143 14.06 -3.56 54.90
C ILE A 143 13.10 -2.84 53.95
N THR A 144 11.85 -3.31 53.84
CA THR A 144 10.67 -2.42 53.68
C THR A 144 9.44 -3.08 54.32
N GLN A 145 8.97 -2.48 55.41
CA GLN A 145 7.61 -2.68 55.92
C GLN A 145 6.62 -1.92 55.02
N GLY A 146 5.53 -2.56 54.62
CA GLY A 146 4.39 -1.90 53.97
C GLY A 146 3.53 -2.85 53.15
N GLU A 147 2.30 -3.06 53.62
CA GLU A 147 1.18 -3.84 53.04
C GLU A 147 1.15 -5.36 53.35
N ASN A 148 0.19 -5.74 54.20
CA ASN A 148 -0.25 -7.12 54.40
C ASN A 148 -0.82 -7.66 53.08
N ASN A 149 0.03 -8.25 52.24
CA ASN A 149 -0.38 -9.02 51.06
C ASN A 149 -1.00 -10.35 51.50
N GLU A 150 -2.28 -10.33 51.91
CA GLU A 150 -3.07 -11.55 52.03
C GLU A 150 -3.31 -12.13 50.63
N TYR A 151 -2.72 -13.29 50.35
CA TYR A 151 -2.94 -14.01 49.11
C TYR A 151 -4.38 -14.57 49.06
N PRO A 152 -5.03 -14.60 47.88
CA PRO A 152 -6.40 -15.09 47.73
C PRO A 152 -6.54 -16.57 48.16
N PHE A 153 -7.46 -16.82 49.09
CA PHE A 153 -7.83 -18.16 49.53
C PHE A 153 -8.62 -18.90 48.45
N PHE A 154 -8.23 -20.13 48.13
CA PHE A 154 -8.93 -20.96 47.15
C PHE A 154 -10.02 -21.83 47.79
N PRO A 155 -11.28 -21.74 47.31
CA PRO A 155 -12.38 -22.52 47.89
C PRO A 155 -12.33 -23.98 47.45
N MET A 156 -11.62 -24.83 48.21
CA MET A 156 -11.55 -26.28 47.96
C MET A 156 -12.96 -26.94 48.01
N ARG A 157 -13.28 -27.75 46.99
CA ARG A 157 -14.47 -28.62 46.97
C ARG A 157 -14.21 -29.84 47.88
N ASN A 158 -15.04 -30.03 48.92
CA ASN A 158 -14.95 -31.20 49.79
C ASN A 158 -15.38 -32.47 49.03
N ASN A 159 -14.45 -33.43 48.85
CA ASN A 159 -14.64 -34.67 48.09
C ASN A 159 -15.59 -35.71 48.74
N GLN A 160 -16.38 -35.36 49.75
CA GLN A 160 -17.09 -36.36 50.57
C GLN A 160 -18.53 -36.69 50.13
N THR A 161 -19.16 -35.97 49.20
CA THR A 161 -20.59 -36.23 48.89
C THR A 161 -20.99 -36.35 47.42
N GLY A 162 -20.07 -36.29 46.45
CA GLY A 162 -20.32 -36.66 45.03
C GLY A 162 -21.41 -35.89 44.25
N PHE A 163 -22.27 -35.14 44.93
CA PHE A 163 -23.39 -34.37 44.41
C PHE A 163 -23.42 -33.06 45.17
N VAL A 164 -23.28 -31.95 44.44
CA VAL A 164 -23.56 -30.62 44.97
C VAL A 164 -25.03 -30.38 44.66
N ASN A 165 -25.87 -30.14 45.67
CA ASN A 165 -27.24 -29.70 45.42
C ASN A 165 -27.21 -28.43 44.58
N ASP A 166 -28.06 -28.30 43.56
CA ASP A 166 -28.04 -27.18 42.60
C ASP A 166 -28.03 -25.79 43.29
N PHE A 167 -28.69 -25.67 44.45
CA PHE A 167 -28.69 -24.44 45.29
C PHE A 167 -27.32 -24.01 45.84
N ASN A 168 -26.34 -24.91 45.96
CA ASN A 168 -24.99 -24.60 46.45
C ASN A 168 -24.04 -24.22 45.29
N LEU A 169 -24.38 -24.53 44.03
CA LEU A 169 -23.54 -24.18 42.89
C LEU A 169 -23.54 -22.69 42.60
N GLU A 170 -24.66 -21.99 42.78
CA GLU A 170 -24.71 -20.53 42.62
C GLU A 170 -23.87 -19.81 43.68
N GLU A 171 -23.95 -20.23 44.93
CA GLU A 171 -23.13 -19.70 46.03
C GLU A 171 -21.64 -19.96 45.75
N TYR A 172 -21.31 -21.19 45.33
CA TYR A 172 -19.94 -21.55 44.96
C TYR A 172 -19.41 -20.74 43.78
N SER A 173 -20.24 -20.48 42.75
CA SER A 173 -19.90 -19.60 41.64
C SER A 173 -19.60 -18.16 42.12
N ARG A 174 -20.36 -17.63 43.08
CA ARG A 174 -20.04 -16.31 43.68
C ARG A 174 -18.70 -16.30 44.40
N ILE A 175 -18.38 -17.37 45.14
CA ILE A 175 -17.09 -17.51 45.82
C ILE A 175 -15.94 -17.57 44.80
N LEU A 176 -16.13 -18.32 43.69
CA LEU A 176 -15.14 -18.38 42.61
C LEU A 176 -14.96 -17.03 41.89
N VAL A 177 -16.04 -16.26 41.71
CA VAL A 177 -15.97 -14.88 41.18
C VAL A 177 -15.09 -14.00 42.08
N ASP A 178 -15.32 -14.03 43.41
CA ASP A 178 -14.51 -13.26 44.36
C ASP A 178 -13.03 -13.70 44.35
N TYR A 179 -12.78 -15.01 44.35
CA TYR A 179 -11.44 -15.58 44.23
C TYR A 179 -10.71 -15.07 42.98
N LEU A 180 -11.33 -15.21 41.80
CA LEU A 180 -10.72 -14.78 40.54
C LEU A 180 -10.53 -13.26 40.49
N ASN A 181 -11.46 -12.47 41.03
CA ASN A 181 -11.31 -11.03 41.12
C ASN A 181 -10.15 -10.62 42.04
N LYS A 182 -9.90 -11.34 43.14
CA LYS A 182 -8.72 -11.12 43.99
C LYS A 182 -7.42 -11.48 43.27
N VAL A 183 -7.40 -12.60 42.53
CA VAL A 183 -6.27 -12.99 41.65
C VAL A 183 -5.99 -11.89 40.63
N LEU A 184 -7.04 -11.40 39.97
CA LEU A 184 -6.94 -10.33 38.98
C LEU A 184 -6.55 -9.00 39.62
N ARG A 185 -6.92 -8.66 40.86
CA ARG A 185 -6.48 -7.41 41.51
C ARG A 185 -4.98 -7.38 41.79
N HIS A 186 -4.38 -8.53 42.10
CA HIS A 186 -2.96 -8.62 42.43
C HIS A 186 -2.08 -8.50 41.17
N PRO A 187 -1.24 -7.44 41.00
CA PRO A 187 -0.54 -7.16 39.75
C PRO A 187 0.34 -8.31 39.25
N LYS A 188 1.12 -8.96 40.13
CA LYS A 188 1.97 -10.09 39.75
C LYS A 188 1.19 -11.34 39.35
N PHE A 189 0.00 -11.55 39.91
CA PHE A 189 -0.84 -12.71 39.57
C PHE A 189 -1.57 -12.47 38.26
N ARG A 190 -2.11 -11.26 38.08
CA ARG A 190 -2.71 -10.83 36.80
C ARG A 190 -1.72 -10.97 35.63
N ALA A 191 -0.47 -10.60 35.86
CA ALA A 191 0.60 -10.71 34.86
C ALA A 191 1.12 -12.14 34.63
N HIS A 192 0.76 -13.09 35.48
CA HIS A 192 1.34 -14.44 35.43
C HIS A 192 0.87 -15.20 34.17
N PRO A 193 1.76 -15.93 33.46
CA PRO A 193 1.38 -16.66 32.24
C PRO A 193 0.24 -17.66 32.45
N ALA A 194 0.20 -18.35 33.59
CA ALA A 194 -0.90 -19.27 33.92
C ALA A 194 -2.26 -18.57 34.09
N THR A 195 -2.26 -17.31 34.54
CA THR A 195 -3.48 -16.50 34.62
C THR A 195 -3.95 -16.11 33.22
N CYS A 196 -3.02 -15.71 32.34
CA CYS A 196 -3.34 -15.42 30.94
C CYS A 196 -3.86 -16.68 30.21
N GLU A 197 -3.26 -17.86 30.45
CA GLU A 197 -3.76 -19.14 29.94
C GLU A 197 -5.14 -19.47 30.50
N PHE A 198 -5.37 -19.24 31.80
CA PHE A 198 -6.68 -19.46 32.40
C PHE A 198 -7.75 -18.56 31.77
N PHE A 199 -7.43 -17.32 31.42
CA PHE A 199 -8.40 -16.39 30.84
C PHE A 199 -8.49 -16.44 29.31
N ASP A 200 -7.77 -17.35 28.64
CA ASP A 200 -7.67 -17.48 27.18
C ASP A 200 -7.30 -16.16 26.49
N VAL A 201 -6.34 -15.42 27.05
CA VAL A 201 -5.90 -14.11 26.54
C VAL A 201 -4.40 -14.01 26.27
N SER A 202 -4.05 -13.17 25.31
CA SER A 202 -2.69 -12.73 25.00
C SER A 202 -2.68 -11.22 24.72
N TYR A 203 -1.52 -10.66 24.43
CA TYR A 203 -1.43 -9.25 24.04
C TYR A 203 -2.23 -8.90 22.78
N LEU A 204 -2.46 -9.88 21.89
CA LEU A 204 -3.27 -9.68 20.69
C LEU A 204 -4.75 -9.50 21.01
N SER A 205 -5.22 -9.91 22.20
CA SER A 205 -6.63 -9.82 22.57
C SER A 205 -7.11 -8.38 22.69
N PHE A 206 -6.20 -7.42 22.96
CA PHE A 206 -6.56 -6.04 23.31
C PHE A 206 -5.87 -4.97 22.45
N ILE A 207 -5.22 -5.34 21.33
CA ILE A 207 -4.65 -4.35 20.41
C ILE A 207 -5.79 -3.61 19.69
N HIS A 208 -5.76 -2.28 19.77
CA HIS A 208 -6.69 -1.41 19.06
C HIS A 208 -6.73 -1.72 17.54
N GLY A 209 -7.93 -1.76 16.97
CA GLY A 209 -8.17 -2.05 15.54
C GLY A 209 -8.05 -3.53 15.16
N LEU A 210 -7.60 -4.43 16.04
CA LEU A 210 -7.72 -5.87 15.82
C LEU A 210 -9.06 -6.37 16.33
N SER A 211 -9.58 -7.45 15.71
CA SER A 211 -10.85 -8.03 16.12
C SER A 211 -10.71 -8.66 17.50
N ALA A 212 -11.82 -8.78 18.22
CA ALA A 212 -11.88 -9.69 19.35
C ALA A 212 -11.42 -11.09 18.90
N SER A 213 -10.67 -11.76 19.77
CA SER A 213 -10.23 -13.12 19.47
C SER A 213 -11.41 -14.08 19.59
N ARG A 214 -11.60 -14.91 18.55
CA ARG A 214 -12.65 -15.93 18.57
C ARG A 214 -12.31 -17.08 19.51
N LYS A 215 -11.03 -17.45 19.54
CA LYS A 215 -10.45 -18.46 20.42
C LYS A 215 -8.96 -18.25 20.53
N GLU A 216 -8.43 -18.43 21.73
CA GLU A 216 -6.99 -18.49 21.98
C GLU A 216 -6.64 -19.72 22.82
N GLY A 217 -5.39 -20.18 22.73
CA GLY A 217 -4.91 -21.27 23.57
C GLY A 217 -3.73 -22.04 23.01
N TYR A 218 -3.21 -22.98 23.80
CA TYR A 218 -2.08 -23.81 23.39
C TYR A 218 -2.48 -24.96 22.48
N LEU A 219 -1.81 -25.06 21.33
CA LEU A 219 -1.80 -26.25 20.49
C LEU A 219 -0.38 -26.74 20.24
N LEU A 220 -0.22 -28.04 20.03
CA LEU A 220 1.07 -28.64 19.70
C LEU A 220 1.29 -28.57 18.18
N LYS A 221 2.15 -27.65 17.73
CA LYS A 221 2.46 -27.47 16.31
C LYS A 221 3.65 -28.37 15.90
N GLN A 222 3.53 -29.03 14.76
CA GLN A 222 4.65 -29.77 14.15
C GLN A 222 5.75 -28.80 13.67
N SER A 223 7.02 -29.12 13.96
CA SER A 223 8.17 -28.22 13.74
C SER A 223 8.49 -27.90 12.27
N ASN A 224 8.13 -28.78 11.32
CA ASN A 224 8.46 -28.60 9.89
C ASN A 224 7.20 -28.53 9.01
N ASP A 225 6.91 -27.33 8.49
CA ASP A 225 5.83 -27.10 7.51
C ASP A 225 6.12 -27.74 6.12
N ARG A 226 7.32 -28.30 5.91
CA ARG A 226 7.70 -28.99 4.66
C ARG A 226 7.26 -30.46 4.62
N CYS A 227 7.09 -31.10 5.77
CA CYS A 227 6.69 -32.51 5.84
C CYS A 227 5.21 -32.73 5.48
N SER A 228 4.41 -31.66 5.40
CA SER A 228 2.99 -31.71 5.01
C SER A 228 2.75 -31.69 3.49
N GLY A 229 3.81 -31.65 2.68
CA GLY A 229 3.72 -31.34 1.25
C GLY A 229 3.51 -32.51 0.27
N GLN A 230 3.77 -33.77 0.65
CA GLN A 230 3.80 -34.87 -0.35
C GLN A 230 3.45 -36.27 0.17
N TYR A 231 3.02 -36.39 1.43
CA TYR A 231 2.76 -37.70 2.05
C TYR A 231 1.26 -37.89 2.28
N ASN A 232 0.74 -39.03 1.83
CA ASN A 232 -0.63 -39.49 2.08
C ASN A 232 -1.03 -39.25 3.56
N LEU A 233 -2.31 -38.97 3.80
CA LEU A 233 -2.92 -38.71 5.12
C LEU A 233 -2.53 -39.75 6.21
N PHE A 234 -2.10 -40.94 5.81
CA PHE A 234 -1.65 -42.02 6.69
C PHE A 234 -0.17 -41.94 7.13
N SER A 235 0.72 -41.23 6.42
CA SER A 235 2.17 -41.25 6.69
C SER A 235 2.74 -39.96 7.29
N SER A 236 1.97 -38.86 7.35
CA SER A 236 2.45 -37.59 7.95
C SER A 236 2.64 -37.63 9.48
N PHE A 237 2.11 -38.65 10.15
CA PHE A 237 2.28 -38.91 11.58
C PHE A 237 3.13 -40.14 11.90
N PHE A 238 3.47 -40.97 10.90
CA PHE A 238 4.40 -42.10 11.01
C PHE A 238 5.71 -41.80 10.31
N CYS A 239 6.28 -40.66 10.65
CA CYS A 239 7.67 -40.44 10.36
C CYS A 239 8.50 -40.95 11.54
N ASP A 240 8.49 -42.25 11.81
CA ASP A 240 9.49 -42.85 12.70
C ASP A 240 10.91 -42.62 12.14
N SER A 241 11.02 -42.32 10.84
CA SER A 241 12.24 -41.89 10.16
C SER A 241 12.55 -40.39 10.28
N CYS A 242 11.55 -39.50 10.37
CA CYS A 242 11.79 -38.06 10.56
C CYS A 242 11.30 -37.59 11.92
N LYS A 243 12.27 -37.29 12.79
CA LYS A 243 12.15 -36.75 14.15
C LYS A 243 11.38 -35.42 14.21
N CYS A 244 10.10 -35.39 13.81
CA CYS A 244 9.26 -34.20 13.80
C CYS A 244 8.82 -33.89 15.23
N GLN A 245 9.59 -33.04 15.90
CA GLN A 245 9.25 -32.53 17.22
C GLN A 245 7.94 -31.73 17.14
N HIS A 246 7.05 -31.93 18.10
CA HIS A 246 5.86 -31.10 18.30
C HIS A 246 6.16 -30.15 19.46
N GLY A 247 5.93 -28.86 19.27
CA GLY A 247 6.16 -27.85 20.29
C GLY A 247 4.88 -27.08 20.62
N PRO A 248 4.65 -26.73 21.89
CA PRO A 248 3.53 -25.87 22.24
C PRO A 248 3.69 -24.49 21.59
N LYS A 249 2.57 -23.98 21.08
CA LYS A 249 2.42 -22.64 20.51
C LYS A 249 1.07 -22.08 20.95
N TRP A 250 1.04 -20.80 21.28
CA TRP A 250 -0.21 -20.11 21.62
C TRP A 250 -0.86 -19.66 20.32
N PHE A 251 -1.99 -20.26 19.94
CA PHE A 251 -2.73 -19.90 18.74
C PHE A 251 -3.81 -18.88 19.07
N VAL A 252 -4.07 -17.99 18.11
CA VAL A 252 -5.10 -16.96 18.18
C VAL A 252 -5.88 -17.00 16.87
N ILE A 253 -7.19 -17.20 16.97
CA ILE A 253 -8.12 -17.09 15.85
C ILE A 253 -8.71 -15.68 15.87
N LYS A 254 -8.46 -14.91 14.81
CA LYS A 254 -9.07 -13.61 14.57
C LYS A 254 -10.17 -13.73 13.52
N ASP A 255 -10.80 -12.61 13.16
CA ASP A 255 -11.92 -12.57 12.21
C ASP A 255 -11.57 -13.03 10.78
N THR A 256 -10.32 -12.83 10.33
CA THR A 256 -9.90 -13.06 8.94
C THR A 256 -8.56 -13.80 8.82
N TYR A 257 -7.96 -14.21 9.93
CA TYR A 257 -6.69 -14.92 9.95
C TYR A 257 -6.47 -15.72 11.24
N ILE A 258 -5.50 -16.63 11.19
CA ILE A 258 -4.99 -17.36 12.34
C ILE A 258 -3.52 -17.04 12.51
N VAL A 259 -3.09 -16.82 13.75
CA VAL A 259 -1.69 -16.59 14.07
C VAL A 259 -1.28 -17.40 15.28
N ASN A 260 0.02 -17.62 15.44
CA ASN A 260 0.55 -18.21 16.67
C ASN A 260 1.71 -17.39 17.22
N ILE A 261 1.82 -17.40 18.54
CA ILE A 261 2.85 -16.74 19.34
C ILE A 261 3.75 -17.83 19.93
N ARG A 262 5.05 -17.55 19.95
CA ARG A 262 6.02 -18.42 20.60
C ARG A 262 5.92 -18.25 22.14
N PRO A 263 5.76 -19.31 22.94
CA PRO A 263 5.55 -19.16 24.38
C PRO A 263 6.78 -18.63 25.14
N ASP A 264 7.98 -18.95 24.65
CA ASP A 264 9.28 -18.60 25.22
C ASP A 264 9.74 -17.19 24.85
N THR A 265 9.58 -16.79 23.57
CA THR A 265 10.07 -15.48 23.10
C THR A 265 8.96 -14.45 22.90
N HIS A 266 7.69 -14.86 23.03
CA HIS A 266 6.52 -14.03 22.74
C HIS A 266 6.47 -13.48 21.30
N GLU A 267 7.33 -13.98 20.41
CA GLU A 267 7.37 -13.58 19.02
C GLU A 267 6.13 -14.10 18.27
N LEU A 268 5.54 -13.21 17.49
CA LEU A 268 4.55 -13.58 16.48
C LEU A 268 5.20 -14.44 15.39
N ARG A 269 4.55 -15.54 15.02
CA ARG A 269 4.88 -16.31 13.81
C ARG A 269 4.05 -15.85 12.63
N PHE A 270 4.38 -16.36 11.46
CA PHE A 270 3.74 -16.01 10.19
C PHE A 270 2.20 -16.10 10.30
N PRO A 271 1.48 -14.97 10.18
CA PRO A 271 0.01 -14.95 10.18
C PRO A 271 -0.53 -15.66 8.93
N MET A 272 -1.48 -16.56 9.11
CA MET A 272 -2.14 -17.30 8.05
C MET A 272 -3.49 -16.67 7.75
N LEU A 273 -3.56 -15.90 6.67
CA LEU A 273 -4.79 -15.24 6.23
C LEU A 273 -5.76 -16.26 5.63
N VAL A 274 -7.07 -16.04 5.86
CA VAL A 274 -8.12 -16.84 5.22
C VAL A 274 -8.24 -16.45 3.75
N ASP A 275 -7.97 -17.37 2.84
CA ASP A 275 -8.07 -17.20 1.39
C ASP A 275 -8.97 -18.28 0.75
N ARG A 276 -9.13 -18.24 -0.58
CA ARG A 276 -10.01 -19.15 -1.33
C ARG A 276 -9.63 -20.64 -1.24
N ASP A 277 -8.44 -20.98 -0.76
CA ASP A 277 -7.99 -22.37 -0.55
C ASP A 277 -7.84 -22.67 0.95
N PHE A 278 -8.48 -21.86 1.81
CA PHE A 278 -8.47 -22.08 3.25
C PHE A 278 -9.30 -23.31 3.61
N GLN A 279 -8.62 -24.38 3.98
CA GLN A 279 -9.19 -25.69 4.24
C GLN A 279 -8.76 -26.20 5.60
N ILE A 280 -9.68 -26.94 6.23
CA ILE A 280 -9.50 -27.53 7.55
C ILE A 280 -9.91 -28.99 7.45
N LEU A 281 -8.99 -29.88 7.86
CA LEU A 281 -9.20 -31.32 7.82
C LEU A 281 -8.98 -31.92 9.21
N THR A 282 -9.92 -32.77 9.62
CA THR A 282 -9.94 -33.50 10.90
C THR A 282 -9.84 -35.01 10.67
N GLY A 283 -9.91 -35.80 11.75
CA GLY A 283 -9.84 -37.26 11.67
C GLY A 283 -8.41 -37.79 11.48
N ILE A 284 -7.42 -36.94 11.68
CA ILE A 284 -6.02 -37.34 11.68
C ILE A 284 -5.70 -37.98 13.03
N ARG A 285 -5.03 -39.16 13.03
CA ARG A 285 -4.73 -39.93 14.25
C ARG A 285 -4.20 -39.03 15.38
N ASN A 286 -4.68 -39.24 16.61
CA ASN A 286 -4.31 -38.52 17.84
C ASN A 286 -4.76 -37.05 17.93
N ASN A 287 -6.04 -36.73 17.67
CA ASN A 287 -6.61 -35.39 17.84
C ASN A 287 -5.90 -34.30 17.02
N GLY A 288 -5.54 -34.64 15.76
CA GLY A 288 -4.83 -33.74 14.86
C GLY A 288 -5.76 -32.93 13.96
N ILE A 289 -5.44 -31.64 13.78
CA ILE A 289 -6.09 -30.73 12.84
C ILE A 289 -5.06 -30.26 11.81
N LYS A 290 -5.37 -30.40 10.52
CA LYS A 290 -4.58 -29.85 9.42
C LYS A 290 -5.26 -28.58 8.91
N ILE A 291 -4.51 -27.50 8.88
CA ILE A 291 -4.95 -26.19 8.37
C ILE A 291 -4.09 -25.84 7.16
N SER A 292 -4.72 -25.51 6.04
CA SER A 292 -4.03 -25.12 4.80
C SER A 292 -4.69 -23.93 4.12
N ASN A 293 -3.90 -23.13 3.41
CA ASN A 293 -4.35 -22.05 2.54
C ASN A 293 -3.50 -22.02 1.26
N LEU A 294 -3.61 -20.98 0.42
CA LEU A 294 -2.83 -20.86 -0.81
C LEU A 294 -1.31 -20.79 -0.59
N GLN A 295 -0.82 -20.47 0.61
CA GLN A 295 0.60 -20.21 0.88
C GLN A 295 1.27 -21.35 1.64
N ARG A 296 0.54 -21.99 2.55
CA ARG A 296 1.12 -22.96 3.48
C ARG A 296 0.09 -23.93 4.03
N THR A 297 0.63 -25.01 4.57
CA THR A 297 -0.07 -26.01 5.35
C THR A 297 0.69 -26.23 6.64
N PHE A 298 0.00 -26.37 7.75
CA PHE A 298 0.59 -26.89 8.97
C PHE A 298 -0.40 -27.82 9.68
N VAL A 299 0.14 -28.63 10.59
CA VAL A 299 -0.63 -29.56 11.40
C VAL A 299 -0.43 -29.21 12.87
N VAL A 300 -1.53 -29.18 13.60
CA VAL A 300 -1.59 -28.99 15.04
C VAL A 300 -2.25 -30.19 15.70
N LYS A 301 -1.86 -30.46 16.94
CA LYS A 301 -2.43 -31.51 17.77
C LYS A 301 -3.04 -30.90 19.03
N CYS A 302 -4.28 -31.28 19.30
CA CYS A 302 -5.05 -30.86 20.48
C CYS A 302 -4.75 -31.79 21.66
N ARG A 303 -4.99 -31.32 22.89
CA ARG A 303 -4.69 -32.11 24.10
C ARG A 303 -5.65 -33.29 24.24
N THR A 304 -6.93 -33.08 23.94
CA THR A 304 -8.00 -34.08 24.03
C THR A 304 -8.86 -34.07 22.76
N ALA A 305 -9.70 -35.09 22.58
CA ALA A 305 -10.67 -35.11 21.47
C ALA A 305 -11.68 -33.96 21.58
N ARG A 306 -12.14 -33.66 22.80
CA ARG A 306 -13.07 -32.55 23.07
C ARG A 306 -12.46 -31.18 22.74
N ASP A 307 -11.21 -30.96 23.15
CA ASP A 307 -10.45 -29.76 22.79
C ASP A 307 -10.35 -29.64 21.25
N CYS A 308 -10.15 -30.76 20.55
CA CYS A 308 -10.18 -30.79 19.10
C CYS A 308 -11.53 -30.37 18.50
N ASP A 309 -12.64 -30.86 19.04
CA ASP A 309 -13.99 -30.52 18.56
C ASP A 309 -14.31 -29.03 18.76
N ASP A 310 -13.93 -28.48 19.91
CA ASP A 310 -14.09 -27.08 20.26
C ASP A 310 -13.28 -26.17 19.31
N TRP A 311 -11.98 -26.42 19.14
CA TRP A 311 -11.17 -25.71 18.13
C TRP A 311 -11.78 -25.80 16.73
N MET A 312 -12.28 -26.97 16.35
CA MET A 312 -12.91 -27.20 15.05
C MET A 312 -14.19 -26.38 14.85
N GLN A 313 -15.00 -26.20 15.88
CA GLN A 313 -16.19 -25.36 15.81
C GLN A 313 -15.81 -23.91 15.51
N HIS A 314 -14.87 -23.32 16.25
CA HIS A 314 -14.41 -21.95 16.03
C HIS A 314 -13.76 -21.75 14.66
N LEU A 315 -12.98 -22.74 14.21
CA LEU A 315 -12.35 -22.78 12.89
C LEU A 315 -13.37 -22.88 11.75
N SER A 316 -14.44 -23.66 11.93
CA SER A 316 -15.53 -23.77 10.96
C SER A 316 -16.34 -22.48 10.89
N ASN A 317 -16.63 -21.86 12.04
CA ASN A 317 -17.29 -20.56 12.11
C ASN A 317 -16.49 -19.46 11.42
N LEU A 318 -15.15 -19.49 11.56
CA LEU A 318 -14.26 -18.59 10.83
C LEU A 318 -14.47 -18.70 9.31
N ILE A 319 -14.44 -19.91 8.75
CA ILE A 319 -14.67 -20.13 7.31
C ILE A 319 -16.05 -19.60 6.90
N GLU A 320 -17.06 -19.89 7.71
CA GLU A 320 -18.43 -19.48 7.42
C GLU A 320 -18.62 -17.96 7.38
N GLN A 321 -18.03 -17.25 8.33
CA GLN A 321 -18.12 -15.78 8.40
C GLN A 321 -17.23 -15.09 7.38
N THR A 322 -16.20 -15.78 6.89
CA THR A 322 -15.27 -15.27 5.86
C THR A 322 -15.56 -15.86 4.48
N LYS A 323 -16.81 -16.32 4.22
CA LYS A 323 -17.24 -16.86 2.92
C LYS A 323 -16.90 -15.94 1.75
N ASP A 324 -16.82 -14.64 1.97
CA ASP A 324 -16.46 -13.64 0.96
C ASP A 324 -14.99 -13.72 0.52
N PHE A 325 -14.11 -14.24 1.39
CA PHE A 325 -12.71 -14.53 1.08
C PHE A 325 -12.44 -16.00 0.75
N SER A 326 -13.18 -16.92 1.40
CA SER A 326 -12.93 -18.37 1.33
C SER A 326 -13.68 -19.09 0.22
N SER A 327 -14.76 -18.50 -0.33
CA SER A 327 -15.56 -19.15 -1.38
C SER A 327 -15.17 -18.69 -2.79
N ILE A 328 -14.64 -19.62 -3.59
CA ILE A 328 -14.30 -19.35 -5.00
C ILE A 328 -15.51 -18.97 -5.87
N THR A 329 -16.72 -19.41 -5.49
CA THR A 329 -17.96 -19.14 -6.24
C THR A 329 -18.55 -17.76 -5.95
N ARG A 330 -18.05 -17.03 -4.95
CA ARG A 330 -18.61 -15.74 -4.51
C ARG A 330 -17.78 -14.53 -4.91
N SER A 331 -16.50 -14.70 -5.25
CA SER A 331 -15.66 -13.58 -5.67
C SER A 331 -15.74 -13.35 -7.18
N ARG A 332 -16.34 -12.23 -7.60
CA ARG A 332 -16.36 -11.77 -8.99
C ARG A 332 -14.93 -11.73 -9.55
N PHE A 333 -14.75 -12.12 -10.81
CA PHE A 333 -13.46 -12.18 -11.51
C PHE A 333 -12.41 -13.16 -10.94
N ASN A 334 -12.78 -14.04 -10.00
CA ASN A 334 -11.85 -14.87 -9.22
C ASN A 334 -10.82 -14.05 -8.42
N SER A 335 -11.21 -12.85 -7.96
CA SER A 335 -10.35 -12.01 -7.11
C SER A 335 -10.18 -12.61 -5.71
N TYR A 336 -9.09 -12.26 -5.02
CA TYR A 336 -8.95 -12.52 -3.59
C TYR A 336 -9.91 -11.70 -2.71
N ALA A 337 -10.43 -10.59 -3.23
CA ALA A 337 -11.29 -9.65 -2.51
C ALA A 337 -12.72 -9.66 -3.08
N PRO A 338 -13.75 -9.59 -2.22
CA PRO A 338 -15.14 -9.47 -2.65
C PRO A 338 -15.44 -8.06 -3.17
N VAL A 339 -16.61 -7.88 -3.80
CA VAL A 339 -17.13 -6.54 -4.09
C VAL A 339 -17.55 -5.89 -2.77
N ARG A 340 -17.09 -4.66 -2.54
CA ARG A 340 -17.48 -3.83 -1.40
C ARG A 340 -18.51 -2.81 -1.88
N GLU A 341 -19.69 -2.86 -1.27
CA GLU A 341 -20.79 -1.98 -1.65
C GLU A 341 -20.70 -0.63 -0.93
N ASN A 342 -21.22 0.42 -1.58
CA ASN A 342 -21.37 1.75 -0.98
C ASN A 342 -20.08 2.30 -0.33
N GLN A 343 -18.96 2.15 -1.03
CA GLN A 343 -17.67 2.70 -0.65
C GLN A 343 -17.49 4.09 -1.25
N LEU A 344 -16.61 4.89 -0.65
CA LEU A 344 -16.22 6.16 -1.22
C LEU A 344 -15.01 6.00 -2.12
N ALA A 345 -15.01 6.72 -3.23
CA ALA A 345 -13.88 6.79 -4.14
C ALA A 345 -13.72 8.18 -4.76
N TYR A 346 -12.49 8.53 -5.10
CA TYR A 346 -12.15 9.77 -5.80
C TYR A 346 -11.04 9.46 -6.82
N TRP A 347 -11.16 9.98 -8.04
CA TRP A 347 -10.18 9.78 -9.11
C TRP A 347 -9.23 10.98 -9.22
N PHE A 348 -8.05 10.77 -9.78
CA PHE A 348 -7.05 11.81 -10.02
C PHE A 348 -6.50 11.68 -11.44
N ILE A 349 -6.56 12.79 -12.18
CA ILE A 349 -5.87 12.95 -13.46
C ILE A 349 -4.56 13.70 -13.18
N ASN A 350 -3.45 13.08 -13.58
CA ASN A 350 -2.06 13.54 -13.41
C ASN A 350 -1.52 13.55 -11.97
N GLY A 351 -0.21 13.79 -11.88
CA GLY A 351 0.53 13.71 -10.62
C GLY A 351 0.28 14.85 -9.64
N LYS A 352 -0.13 16.05 -10.08
CA LYS A 352 -0.30 17.22 -9.19
C LYS A 352 -1.34 16.96 -8.09
N SER A 353 -2.60 16.76 -8.47
CA SER A 353 -3.71 16.59 -7.52
C SER A 353 -3.53 15.32 -6.69
N TYR A 354 -3.03 14.24 -7.31
CA TYR A 354 -2.69 12.99 -6.63
C TYR A 354 -1.63 13.18 -5.53
N MET A 355 -0.48 13.79 -5.86
CA MET A 355 0.62 13.93 -4.90
C MET A 355 0.30 14.93 -3.79
N GLU A 356 -0.47 15.99 -4.08
CA GLU A 356 -0.97 16.92 -3.07
C GLU A 356 -1.93 16.22 -2.08
N ALA A 357 -2.87 15.43 -2.59
CA ALA A 357 -3.77 14.63 -1.77
C ALA A 357 -3.00 13.60 -0.93
N VAL A 358 -2.00 12.92 -1.50
CA VAL A 358 -1.12 12.01 -0.77
C VAL A 358 -0.36 12.73 0.36
N ALA A 359 0.22 13.91 0.08
CA ALA A 359 0.97 14.68 1.07
C ALA A 359 0.10 15.06 2.27
N LYS A 360 -1.10 15.59 2.01
CA LYS A 360 -2.07 15.98 3.04
C LYS A 360 -2.57 14.76 3.80
N ALA A 361 -2.93 13.67 3.11
CA ALA A 361 -3.41 12.45 3.75
C ALA A 361 -2.36 11.82 4.67
N LEU A 362 -1.08 11.80 4.28
CA LEU A 362 0.01 11.30 5.13
C LEU A 362 0.08 12.01 6.49
N LEU A 363 -0.16 13.32 6.53
CA LEU A 363 -0.14 14.11 7.77
C LEU A 363 -1.30 13.78 8.73
N THR A 364 -2.34 13.11 8.22
CA THR A 364 -3.48 12.61 9.02
C THR A 364 -3.22 11.24 9.64
N ALA A 365 -2.15 10.53 9.25
CA ALA A 365 -1.86 9.18 9.70
C ALA A 365 -1.63 9.10 11.21
N LYS A 366 -2.16 8.04 11.84
CA LYS A 366 -2.09 7.84 13.31
C LYS A 366 -1.36 6.58 13.73
N GLU A 367 -1.39 5.52 12.91
CA GLU A 367 -0.89 4.21 13.32
C GLU A 367 0.10 3.63 12.30
N GLU A 368 -0.30 3.52 11.04
CA GLU A 368 0.43 2.77 10.02
C GLU A 368 0.33 3.41 8.63
N VAL A 369 1.45 3.47 7.93
CA VAL A 369 1.52 3.83 6.51
C VAL A 369 2.19 2.69 5.74
N PHE A 370 1.53 2.19 4.69
CA PHE A 370 2.06 1.17 3.81
C PHE A 370 2.30 1.75 2.42
N ILE A 371 3.48 1.53 1.84
CA ILE A 371 3.86 2.06 0.52
C ILE A 371 4.42 0.93 -0.35
N THR A 372 3.87 0.74 -1.55
CA THR A 372 4.49 -0.05 -2.62
C THR A 372 4.77 0.83 -3.81
N ASP A 373 5.97 0.70 -4.37
CA ASP A 373 6.34 1.38 -5.60
C ASP A 373 7.26 0.50 -6.44
N TRP A 374 7.17 0.63 -7.76
CA TRP A 374 8.19 0.10 -8.66
C TRP A 374 9.48 0.93 -8.53
N TRP A 375 9.32 2.25 -8.38
CA TRP A 375 10.40 3.17 -8.08
C TRP A 375 9.94 4.25 -7.10
N LEU A 376 10.71 4.52 -6.05
CA LEU A 376 10.39 5.56 -5.05
C LEU A 376 11.59 6.48 -4.90
N SER A 377 11.36 7.79 -5.11
CA SER A 377 12.38 8.84 -4.97
C SER A 377 12.19 9.58 -3.63
N PRO A 378 13.05 9.36 -2.62
CA PRO A 378 12.83 9.91 -1.28
C PRO A 378 12.73 11.44 -1.26
N GLN A 379 13.51 12.12 -2.10
CA GLN A 379 13.56 13.58 -2.16
C GLN A 379 12.53 14.20 -3.12
N LEU A 380 11.50 13.44 -3.53
CA LEU A 380 10.42 13.99 -4.35
C LEU A 380 9.62 15.05 -3.56
N MET A 381 9.45 16.22 -4.17
CA MET A 381 8.53 17.26 -3.69
C MET A 381 7.11 16.93 -4.12
N LEU A 382 6.20 16.76 -3.14
CA LEU A 382 4.81 16.37 -3.41
C LEU A 382 3.90 17.57 -3.71
N ILE A 383 4.13 18.72 -3.05
CA ILE A 383 3.40 19.98 -3.26
C ILE A 383 4.34 20.98 -3.93
N ARG A 384 3.85 21.71 -4.95
CA ARG A 384 4.68 22.57 -5.82
C ARG A 384 3.88 23.75 -6.40
N PRO A 385 4.56 24.82 -6.84
CA PRO A 385 5.98 25.10 -6.67
C PRO A 385 6.24 25.56 -5.23
N THR A 386 7.31 25.07 -4.61
CA THR A 386 7.76 25.51 -3.29
C THR A 386 9.18 25.04 -3.02
N ASP A 387 9.94 25.84 -2.28
CA ASP A 387 11.24 25.46 -1.74
C ASP A 387 11.12 24.88 -0.31
N ASP A 388 9.90 24.82 0.23
CA ASP A 388 9.65 24.26 1.56
C ASP A 388 9.85 22.74 1.57
N GLU A 389 11.05 22.31 1.94
CA GLU A 389 11.41 20.90 2.04
C GLU A 389 10.52 20.09 3.01
N THR A 390 9.67 20.71 3.82
CA THR A 390 8.71 19.96 4.65
C THR A 390 7.72 19.16 3.78
N PHE A 391 7.45 19.59 2.55
CA PHE A 391 6.62 18.87 1.58
C PHE A 391 7.38 17.78 0.79
N ARG A 392 8.66 17.56 1.11
CA ARG A 392 9.44 16.45 0.55
C ARG A 392 9.02 15.13 1.17
N LEU A 393 8.87 14.09 0.36
CA LEU A 393 8.35 12.78 0.79
C LEU A 393 9.09 12.21 2.01
N ASP A 394 10.42 12.14 1.96
CA ASP A 394 11.25 11.65 3.06
C ASP A 394 11.10 12.44 4.37
N ASN A 395 10.87 13.74 4.28
CA ASN A 395 10.65 14.62 5.43
C ASN A 395 9.23 14.45 6.00
N ILE A 396 8.19 14.30 5.17
CA ILE A 396 6.84 13.94 5.62
C ILE A 396 6.88 12.60 6.36
N LEU A 397 7.48 11.58 5.75
CA LEU A 397 7.59 10.24 6.35
C LEU A 397 8.41 10.24 7.64
N GLY A 398 9.48 11.03 7.72
CA GLY A 398 10.25 11.23 8.94
C GLY A 398 9.42 11.86 10.06
N ARG A 399 8.67 12.93 9.76
CA ARG A 399 7.83 13.63 10.75
C ARG A 399 6.73 12.72 11.32
N ILE A 400 6.00 11.99 10.48
CA ILE A 400 4.96 11.08 10.99
C ILE A 400 5.57 9.91 11.77
N ALA A 401 6.76 9.45 11.39
CA ALA A 401 7.49 8.42 12.12
C ALA A 401 7.96 8.92 13.50
N ASP A 402 8.40 10.17 13.60
CA ASP A 402 8.74 10.82 14.89
C ASP A 402 7.50 10.97 15.80
N LEU A 403 6.29 11.01 15.23
CA LEU A 403 5.02 10.95 15.96
C LEU A 403 4.57 9.51 16.30
N GLY A 404 5.37 8.48 16.00
CA GLY A 404 5.08 7.08 16.32
C GLY A 404 4.32 6.31 15.23
N VAL A 405 4.06 6.91 14.06
CA VAL A 405 3.45 6.22 12.92
C VAL A 405 4.43 5.22 12.31
N ARG A 406 4.01 3.97 12.17
CA ARG A 406 4.87 2.91 11.59
C ARG A 406 4.78 2.94 10.07
N VAL A 407 5.89 3.21 9.40
CA VAL A 407 5.94 3.29 7.93
C VAL A 407 6.61 2.04 7.37
N TYR A 408 5.88 1.31 6.54
CA TYR A 408 6.35 0.08 5.90
C TYR A 408 6.38 0.26 4.38
N VAL A 409 7.56 0.09 3.80
CA VAL A 409 7.78 0.33 2.37
C VAL A 409 8.27 -0.95 1.70
N MET A 410 7.63 -1.34 0.60
CA MET A 410 8.09 -2.40 -0.29
C MET A 410 8.39 -1.84 -1.67
N ILE A 411 9.66 -1.89 -2.07
CA ILE A 411 10.10 -1.43 -3.40
C ILE A 411 10.68 -2.56 -4.22
N TYR A 412 10.54 -2.45 -5.54
CA TYR A 412 11.20 -3.37 -6.46
C TYR A 412 12.73 -3.31 -6.28
N LYS A 413 13.36 -4.48 -6.22
CA LYS A 413 14.82 -4.62 -6.27
C LYS A 413 15.22 -4.90 -7.70
N GLU A 414 15.67 -3.85 -8.36
CA GLU A 414 16.14 -3.82 -9.73
C GLU A 414 17.40 -4.65 -9.97
N ILE A 415 17.63 -4.97 -11.24
CA ILE A 415 18.93 -5.45 -11.73
C ILE A 415 19.76 -4.19 -12.04
N PRO A 416 20.82 -3.87 -11.26
CA PRO A 416 21.48 -2.56 -11.33
C PRO A 416 22.11 -2.22 -12.69
N TYR A 417 22.45 -3.23 -13.50
CA TYR A 417 23.00 -3.02 -14.86
C TYR A 417 21.92 -2.79 -15.92
N ALA A 418 20.65 -3.04 -15.61
CA ALA A 418 19.54 -2.93 -16.54
C ALA A 418 18.62 -1.74 -16.25
N LEU A 419 18.64 -1.21 -15.02
CA LEU A 419 17.74 -0.16 -14.56
C LEU A 419 18.46 0.79 -13.58
N SER A 420 18.14 2.07 -13.68
CA SER A 420 18.78 3.18 -12.95
C SER A 420 18.12 3.56 -11.62
N LEU A 421 17.14 2.79 -11.14
CA LEU A 421 16.25 3.17 -10.02
C LEU A 421 16.95 3.37 -8.67
N ASN A 422 18.05 2.66 -8.44
CA ASN A 422 18.85 2.66 -7.20
C ASN A 422 18.00 2.45 -5.92
N SER A 423 17.26 1.34 -5.85
CA SER A 423 16.39 1.04 -4.69
C SER A 423 17.17 0.92 -3.38
N LEU A 424 18.48 0.63 -3.44
CA LEU A 424 19.35 0.60 -2.26
C LEU A 424 19.53 1.99 -1.65
N TYR A 425 19.73 3.02 -2.47
CA TYR A 425 19.79 4.41 -2.03
C TYR A 425 18.48 4.80 -1.35
N THR A 426 17.33 4.56 -2.01
CA THR A 426 15.99 4.80 -1.45
C THR A 426 15.83 4.17 -0.06
N LYS A 427 16.20 2.89 0.07
CA LYS A 427 16.15 2.19 1.35
C LYS A 427 17.01 2.85 2.42
N LYS A 428 18.26 3.21 2.11
CA LYS A 428 19.17 3.84 3.07
C LYS A 428 18.63 5.18 3.55
N THR A 429 18.20 6.03 2.61
CA THR A 429 17.68 7.37 2.89
C THR A 429 16.43 7.33 3.75
N LEU A 430 15.44 6.51 3.40
CA LEU A 430 14.20 6.44 4.18
C LEU A 430 14.42 5.87 5.59
N VAL A 431 15.26 4.82 5.72
CA VAL A 431 15.57 4.27 7.05
C VAL A 431 16.32 5.28 7.92
N SER A 432 17.20 6.11 7.34
CA SER A 432 17.91 7.16 8.10
C SER A 432 17.01 8.29 8.61
N LYS A 433 15.78 8.43 8.09
CA LYS A 433 14.82 9.45 8.54
C LYS A 433 14.09 9.07 9.82
N SER A 434 14.24 7.85 10.33
CA SER A 434 13.56 7.39 11.53
C SER A 434 14.55 7.05 12.64
N LYS A 435 14.58 7.88 13.68
CA LYS A 435 15.49 7.72 14.83
C LYS A 435 15.22 6.43 15.60
N ASP A 436 13.93 6.13 15.83
CA ASP A 436 13.48 4.96 16.60
C ASP A 436 13.20 3.72 15.72
N GLY A 437 13.49 3.80 14.42
CA GLY A 437 13.27 2.70 13.49
C GLY A 437 11.79 2.36 13.30
N PHE A 438 10.93 3.37 13.17
CA PHE A 438 9.54 3.23 12.74
C PHE A 438 9.39 3.13 11.22
N ILE A 439 10.40 3.53 10.44
CA ILE A 439 10.45 3.32 8.98
C ILE A 439 11.18 2.00 8.66
N LYS A 440 10.51 1.11 7.92
CA LYS A 440 11.07 -0.19 7.48
C LYS A 440 10.91 -0.36 5.99
N VAL A 441 12.01 -0.72 5.31
CA VAL A 441 12.01 -0.89 3.84
C VAL A 441 12.46 -2.31 3.46
N ILE A 442 11.60 -3.04 2.74
CA ILE A 442 11.93 -4.31 2.09
C ILE A 442 12.10 -4.07 0.59
N ARG A 443 13.16 -4.65 0.02
CA ARG A 443 13.38 -4.67 -1.44
C ARG A 443 13.25 -6.10 -1.93
N HIS A 444 12.47 -6.38 -2.98
CA HIS A 444 12.28 -7.73 -3.54
C HIS A 444 12.14 -7.64 -5.07
N PRO A 445 12.60 -8.63 -5.87
CA PRO A 445 13.19 -9.93 -5.54
C PRO A 445 14.70 -9.94 -5.27
N ASP A 446 15.24 -11.03 -4.71
CA ASP A 446 16.69 -11.28 -4.78
C ASP A 446 17.04 -12.00 -6.09
N ILE A 447 18.02 -11.47 -6.82
CA ILE A 447 18.34 -11.81 -8.22
C ILE A 447 18.74 -13.29 -8.39
N ASN A 448 19.34 -13.92 -7.37
CA ASN A 448 19.74 -15.32 -7.41
C ASN A 448 18.62 -16.22 -6.88
N THR A 449 17.68 -16.58 -7.75
CA THR A 449 16.86 -17.77 -7.52
C THR A 449 17.63 -18.99 -8.00
N LYS A 450 17.37 -20.18 -7.41
CA LYS A 450 17.99 -21.45 -7.84
C LYS A 450 17.74 -21.81 -9.32
N ASN A 451 16.87 -21.06 -10.02
CA ASN A 451 16.38 -21.32 -11.37
C ASN A 451 16.79 -20.23 -12.40
N GLY A 452 17.73 -19.35 -12.06
CA GLY A 452 18.19 -18.27 -12.96
C GLY A 452 17.71 -16.87 -12.57
N ILE A 453 17.89 -15.92 -13.50
CA ILE A 453 17.52 -14.50 -13.32
C ILE A 453 16.00 -14.34 -13.45
N LEU A 454 15.38 -13.80 -12.41
CA LEU A 454 13.96 -13.41 -12.44
C LEU A 454 13.82 -12.09 -13.23
N LEU A 455 13.06 -12.13 -14.33
CA LEU A 455 12.85 -10.97 -15.22
C LEU A 455 11.69 -10.06 -14.79
N TRP A 456 10.87 -10.52 -13.85
CA TRP A 456 9.63 -9.85 -13.46
C TRP A 456 9.85 -8.86 -12.31
N SER A 457 8.96 -7.88 -12.20
CA SER A 457 9.03 -6.83 -11.18
C SER A 457 7.78 -6.77 -10.31
N HIS A 458 7.90 -6.03 -9.20
CA HIS A 458 6.74 -5.56 -8.46
C HIS A 458 6.37 -4.21 -9.01
N HIS A 459 5.19 -4.10 -9.62
CA HIS A 459 4.84 -2.95 -10.45
C HIS A 459 3.62 -2.19 -9.90
N GLU A 460 3.00 -2.68 -8.83
CA GLU A 460 1.94 -1.98 -8.11
C GLU A 460 2.41 -0.69 -7.43
N LYS A 461 1.63 0.38 -7.55
CA LYS A 461 1.81 1.65 -6.85
C LYS A 461 0.67 1.86 -5.87
N MET A 462 0.97 1.83 -4.58
CA MET A 462 -0.04 1.88 -3.53
C MET A 462 0.48 2.68 -2.34
N LEU A 463 -0.37 3.53 -1.78
CA LEU A 463 -0.14 4.18 -0.49
C LEU A 463 -1.38 4.01 0.38
N ILE A 464 -1.21 3.42 1.55
CA ILE A 464 -2.31 3.03 2.43
C ILE A 464 -2.08 3.62 3.81
N ILE A 465 -3.06 4.37 4.31
CA ILE A 465 -3.01 5.02 5.62
C ILE A 465 -4.00 4.33 6.55
N ASP A 466 -3.49 3.88 7.70
CA ASP A 466 -4.20 3.27 8.81
C ASP A 466 -5.10 2.08 8.44
N GLN A 467 -4.86 1.46 7.28
CA GLN A 467 -5.70 0.43 6.67
C GLN A 467 -7.17 0.90 6.42
N LYS A 468 -7.34 2.20 6.16
CA LYS A 468 -8.64 2.88 6.02
C LYS A 468 -8.74 3.75 4.76
N ILE A 469 -7.62 4.26 4.26
CA ILE A 469 -7.50 5.06 3.03
C ILE A 469 -6.45 4.40 2.15
N ALA A 470 -6.74 4.17 0.87
CA ALA A 470 -5.78 3.57 -0.07
C ALA A 470 -5.78 4.30 -1.41
N PHE A 471 -4.62 4.87 -1.75
CA PHE A 471 -4.30 5.42 -3.05
C PHE A 471 -3.74 4.32 -3.95
N VAL A 472 -4.26 4.18 -5.18
CA VAL A 472 -3.89 3.15 -6.15
C VAL A 472 -3.94 3.75 -7.55
N GLY A 473 -2.95 3.46 -8.41
CA GLY A 473 -2.94 3.97 -9.79
C GLY A 473 -1.69 3.58 -10.58
N GLY A 474 -1.44 4.34 -11.65
CA GLY A 474 -0.22 4.25 -12.45
C GLY A 474 0.95 5.09 -11.92
N ILE A 475 0.69 5.99 -10.96
CA ILE A 475 1.63 7.00 -10.49
C ILE A 475 2.52 6.45 -9.37
N ASP A 476 3.81 6.28 -9.65
CA ASP A 476 4.83 6.04 -8.61
C ASP A 476 5.18 7.35 -7.88
N LEU A 477 5.53 7.27 -6.59
CA LEU A 477 6.13 8.41 -5.86
C LEU A 477 7.61 8.61 -6.26
N SER A 478 7.84 8.94 -7.54
CA SER A 478 9.16 9.07 -8.14
C SER A 478 9.30 10.27 -9.07
N TYR A 479 10.55 10.55 -9.46
CA TYR A 479 10.86 11.65 -10.37
C TYR A 479 10.16 11.54 -11.73
N GLY A 480 9.78 12.69 -12.28
CA GLY A 480 9.14 12.86 -13.58
C GLY A 480 7.64 12.56 -13.62
N ARG A 481 7.03 12.12 -12.50
CA ARG A 481 5.61 11.72 -12.44
C ARG A 481 4.67 12.87 -12.08
N TRP A 482 5.17 13.88 -11.38
CA TRP A 482 4.37 15.06 -11.07
C TRP A 482 4.13 15.82 -12.37
N ASP A 483 2.87 16.09 -12.69
CA ASP A 483 2.50 16.96 -13.81
C ASP A 483 1.09 17.49 -13.57
N ASN A 484 0.71 18.50 -14.33
CA ASN A 484 -0.63 19.08 -14.28
C ASN A 484 -1.22 19.21 -15.69
N GLU A 485 -2.43 19.72 -15.79
CA GLU A 485 -3.17 19.87 -17.05
C GLU A 485 -2.43 20.68 -18.12
N TYR A 486 -1.44 21.49 -17.73
CA TYR A 486 -0.65 22.29 -18.65
C TYR A 486 0.45 21.49 -19.37
N MET A 487 0.89 20.35 -18.83
CA MET A 487 1.86 19.45 -19.47
C MET A 487 3.10 20.19 -19.99
N ARG A 488 3.71 21.02 -19.13
CA ARG A 488 4.76 21.99 -19.51
C ARG A 488 6.00 21.28 -20.06
N LEU A 489 6.58 21.82 -21.14
CA LEU A 489 7.83 21.33 -21.72
C LEU A 489 9.06 22.05 -21.13
N VAL A 490 8.88 23.28 -20.65
CA VAL A 490 9.95 24.18 -20.21
C VAL A 490 9.75 24.55 -18.74
N ASP A 491 10.84 24.53 -17.96
CA ASP A 491 10.88 24.93 -16.55
C ASP A 491 12.24 25.58 -16.23
N LEU A 492 12.43 26.82 -16.69
CA LEU A 492 13.68 27.57 -16.53
C LEU A 492 13.76 28.35 -15.20
N GLY A 493 12.65 28.46 -14.46
CA GLY A 493 12.50 29.42 -13.37
C GLY A 493 12.38 30.88 -13.89
N ASP A 494 12.49 31.85 -12.98
CA ASP A 494 12.27 33.29 -13.24
C ASP A 494 13.22 33.95 -14.26
N GLU A 495 14.25 33.27 -14.76
CA GLU A 495 15.24 33.90 -15.66
C GLU A 495 14.66 34.36 -17.02
N ASN A 496 13.42 34.00 -17.42
CA ASN A 496 12.93 34.29 -18.78
C ASN A 496 11.40 34.50 -19.00
N ASP A 497 10.51 34.30 -18.01
CA ASP A 497 9.06 34.37 -18.28
C ASP A 497 8.56 35.82 -18.56
N THR A 498 9.32 36.84 -18.16
CA THR A 498 9.00 38.26 -18.43
C THR A 498 9.59 38.79 -19.75
N THR A 499 10.77 38.33 -20.16
CA THR A 499 11.48 38.83 -21.35
C THR A 499 11.07 38.14 -22.64
N LEU A 500 10.78 36.83 -22.62
CA LEU A 500 10.36 36.10 -23.82
C LEU A 500 8.90 36.36 -24.24
N LYS A 501 7.98 36.53 -23.27
CA LYS A 501 6.60 36.98 -23.57
C LYS A 501 6.59 38.32 -24.30
N SER A 502 7.35 39.30 -23.79
CA SER A 502 7.42 40.64 -24.41
C SER A 502 7.95 40.61 -25.86
N SER A 503 8.89 39.71 -26.17
CA SER A 503 9.52 39.63 -27.49
C SER A 503 8.63 38.95 -28.54
N LEU A 504 7.84 37.97 -28.13
CA LEU A 504 6.92 37.23 -29.00
C LEU A 504 5.63 38.01 -29.25
N ASP A 505 5.15 38.75 -28.26
CA ASP A 505 4.00 39.66 -28.41
C ASP A 505 4.32 40.79 -29.39
N ILE A 506 5.53 41.36 -29.32
CA ILE A 506 6.01 42.38 -30.29
C ILE A 506 6.16 41.79 -31.71
N ALA A 507 6.62 40.55 -31.84
CA ALA A 507 6.74 39.90 -33.15
C ALA A 507 5.38 39.56 -33.76
N ALA A 508 4.41 39.14 -32.94
CA ALA A 508 3.05 38.83 -33.36
C ALA A 508 2.25 40.10 -33.74
N GLU A 509 2.44 41.21 -33.01
CA GLU A 509 1.83 42.51 -33.33
C GLU A 509 2.31 43.06 -34.69
N ASN A 510 3.61 42.93 -35.00
CA ASN A 510 4.18 43.40 -36.26
C ASN A 510 3.76 42.57 -37.48
N ILE A 511 3.43 41.28 -37.30
CA ILE A 511 2.89 40.41 -38.36
C ILE A 511 1.39 40.68 -38.57
N ALA A 512 0.65 41.00 -37.50
CA ALA A 512 -0.77 41.31 -37.56
C ALA A 512 -1.09 42.70 -38.16
N SER A 513 -0.13 43.64 -38.14
CA SER A 513 -0.30 45.00 -38.65
C SER A 513 -0.02 45.18 -40.16
N GLY A 514 0.23 44.11 -40.91
CA GLY A 514 0.25 44.13 -42.38
C GLY A 514 1.42 44.86 -43.05
N GLY A 515 2.53 45.08 -42.35
CA GLY A 515 3.74 45.69 -42.92
C GLY A 515 4.55 44.69 -43.74
N ILE A 516 4.44 44.71 -45.06
CA ILE A 516 5.46 44.10 -45.95
C ILE A 516 6.58 45.13 -46.11
N GLU A 517 7.65 45.00 -45.34
CA GLU A 517 8.97 45.48 -45.76
C GLU A 517 10.04 44.42 -45.46
N THR A 518 10.86 44.17 -46.46
CA THR A 518 12.00 43.26 -46.45
C THR A 518 13.00 43.67 -45.37
N VAL A 519 13.19 42.84 -44.35
CA VAL A 519 14.25 43.04 -43.36
C VAL A 519 15.50 42.30 -43.84
N GLU A 520 16.51 43.05 -44.30
CA GLU A 520 17.85 42.54 -44.52
C GLU A 520 18.42 41.94 -43.22
N ALA A 521 19.03 40.76 -43.35
CA ALA A 521 19.63 40.04 -42.25
C ALA A 521 20.78 40.84 -41.63
N ALA A 522 20.60 41.33 -40.41
CA ALA A 522 21.67 41.88 -39.61
C ALA A 522 22.59 40.75 -39.14
N GLN A 523 23.77 40.64 -39.76
CA GLN A 523 24.91 39.89 -39.24
C GLN A 523 25.31 40.48 -37.88
N ILE A 524 25.16 39.72 -36.81
CA ILE A 524 25.85 39.99 -35.55
C ILE A 524 27.10 39.12 -35.52
N THR A 525 28.23 39.79 -35.71
CA THR A 525 29.59 39.27 -35.68
C THR A 525 29.92 38.77 -34.28
N THR A 526 30.12 37.45 -34.14
CA THR A 526 30.79 36.86 -32.99
C THR A 526 32.27 37.18 -33.09
N THR A 527 32.76 38.14 -32.31
CA THR A 527 34.20 38.31 -32.07
C THR A 527 34.41 38.82 -30.66
N GLN A 528 35.41 38.25 -29.99
CA GLN A 528 35.91 38.54 -28.64
C GLN A 528 35.25 37.80 -27.47
N MET A 529 35.51 36.49 -27.38
CA MET A 529 36.11 35.87 -26.18
C MET A 529 36.94 34.66 -26.60
N ALA A 530 38.06 34.94 -27.26
CA ALA A 530 39.19 34.02 -27.38
C ALA A 530 40.44 34.91 -27.39
N GLU A 531 41.11 35.00 -26.24
CA GLU A 531 42.54 35.30 -26.07
C GLU A 531 42.81 35.61 -24.59
N GLN A 532 43.15 34.57 -23.82
CA GLN A 532 44.15 34.60 -22.75
C GLN A 532 44.24 33.21 -22.08
N ALA A 533 45.03 32.32 -22.67
CA ALA A 533 45.80 31.34 -21.94
C ALA A 533 46.95 30.89 -22.85
N GLY A 534 48.15 31.36 -22.53
CA GLY A 534 49.38 31.07 -23.26
C GLY A 534 49.79 29.59 -23.19
N GLU A 535 50.60 29.25 -24.18
CA GLU A 535 51.30 27.97 -24.36
C GLU A 535 52.13 27.54 -23.14
N ILE A 536 52.32 26.22 -22.97
CA ILE A 536 53.61 25.54 -22.70
C ILE A 536 53.36 24.00 -22.73
N PRO A 537 54.35 23.17 -23.14
CA PRO A 537 54.14 22.15 -24.17
C PRO A 537 54.07 20.68 -23.71
N ILE A 538 53.63 19.85 -24.66
CA ILE A 538 53.56 18.39 -24.65
C ILE A 538 54.95 17.75 -24.46
N LYS A 539 55.06 16.81 -23.50
CA LYS A 539 56.05 15.71 -23.55
C LYS A 539 55.35 14.35 -23.38
N LYS A 540 55.67 13.46 -24.32
CA LYS A 540 55.28 12.03 -24.39
C LYS A 540 56.02 11.20 -23.34
N GLY A 541 55.39 10.13 -22.82
CA GLY A 541 56.14 8.93 -22.40
C GLY A 541 55.53 8.00 -21.34
N ARG A 542 55.00 6.86 -21.80
CA ARG A 542 55.11 5.46 -21.28
C ARG A 542 54.69 5.06 -19.84
N SER A 543 53.73 4.12 -19.80
CA SER A 543 53.76 2.76 -19.17
C SER A 543 54.37 2.55 -17.79
N GLY A 544 53.60 1.92 -16.87
CA GLY A 544 54.14 1.00 -15.86
C GLY A 544 53.47 0.98 -14.46
N THR A 545 52.70 -0.08 -14.20
CA THR A 545 52.56 -0.91 -12.97
C THR A 545 52.84 -0.39 -11.54
N ASN A 546 51.89 -0.75 -10.65
CA ASN A 546 51.99 -1.31 -9.29
C ASN A 546 52.44 -0.51 -8.03
N HIS A 547 51.60 -0.70 -7.00
CA HIS A 547 51.89 -0.95 -5.57
C HIS A 547 52.13 0.18 -4.54
N LEU A 548 51.20 0.19 -3.55
CA LEU A 548 51.39 0.09 -2.08
C LEU A 548 52.04 1.23 -1.26
N LEU A 549 51.40 1.47 -0.09
CA LEU A 549 51.95 1.89 1.22
C LEU A 549 52.40 3.36 1.33
N GLN A 550 52.38 4.09 2.45
CA GLN A 550 51.81 4.04 3.82
C GLN A 550 52.38 5.29 4.50
N ASN A 551 51.63 5.96 5.41
CA ASN A 551 52.12 6.86 6.49
C ASN A 551 52.83 8.17 6.02
N SER A 552 52.92 9.28 6.74
CA SER A 552 52.80 9.66 8.16
C SER A 552 52.80 11.20 8.24
N GLU A 553 52.15 11.76 9.27
CA GLU A 553 52.64 12.79 10.23
C GLU A 553 53.29 14.08 9.70
N ASP A 554 53.22 15.27 10.29
CA ASP A 554 52.53 15.86 11.45
C ASP A 554 52.93 17.36 11.43
N SER A 555 52.31 18.14 12.33
CA SER A 555 52.69 19.47 12.82
C SER A 555 52.42 20.65 11.87
N ASP A 556 52.06 21.85 12.33
CA ASP A 556 51.48 22.46 13.53
C ASP A 556 51.66 23.96 13.22
N ASP A 557 50.66 24.81 13.43
CA ASP A 557 50.84 26.10 14.11
C ASP A 557 49.60 27.00 14.03
N GLU A 558 49.47 27.78 15.09
CA GLU A 558 48.27 28.37 15.67
C GLU A 558 47.72 29.63 14.98
N LYS A 559 46.38 29.73 15.07
CA LYS A 559 45.54 30.92 15.38
C LYS A 559 46.09 32.32 15.06
N ILE A 560 45.37 33.03 14.20
CA ILE A 560 44.90 34.41 14.49
C ILE A 560 43.42 34.51 14.08
N LEU A 561 42.60 34.92 15.05
CA LEU A 561 41.20 35.32 14.90
C LEU A 561 41.14 36.71 14.25
N GLU A 562 40.55 36.80 13.05
CA GLU A 562 39.94 38.04 12.58
C GLU A 562 38.48 37.76 12.25
N GLU A 563 37.61 38.36 13.06
CA GLU A 563 36.18 38.49 12.79
C GLU A 563 36.00 39.32 11.50
N GLN A 564 35.72 38.65 10.40
CA GLN A 564 35.05 39.28 9.26
C GLN A 564 33.66 38.69 9.14
N GLN A 565 32.66 39.55 9.41
CA GLN A 565 31.27 39.32 9.04
C GLN A 565 31.21 39.04 7.54
N SER A 566 31.20 37.76 7.17
CA SER A 566 30.84 37.35 5.82
C SER A 566 29.35 37.57 5.65
N PHE A 567 28.99 38.68 5.02
CA PHE A 567 27.75 38.79 4.26
C PHE A 567 27.70 37.58 3.34
N THR A 568 26.84 36.61 3.66
CA THR A 568 26.59 35.48 2.78
C THR A 568 25.95 36.06 1.53
N ILE A 569 26.73 36.20 0.46
CA ILE A 569 26.20 36.33 -0.89
C ILE A 569 25.41 35.05 -1.10
N THR A 570 24.09 35.13 -0.89
CA THR A 570 23.14 34.11 -1.31
C THR A 570 23.41 33.91 -2.79
N SER A 571 24.06 32.80 -3.11
CA SER A 571 24.48 32.48 -4.47
C SER A 571 23.27 32.63 -5.41
N THR A 572 23.48 33.13 -6.62
CA THR A 572 22.45 33.19 -7.67
C THR A 572 21.75 31.84 -7.90
N SER A 573 22.35 30.72 -7.50
CA SER A 573 21.71 29.39 -7.45
C SER A 573 20.58 29.22 -6.43
N GLU A 574 20.59 29.93 -5.30
CA GLU A 574 19.52 29.85 -4.29
C GLU A 574 18.30 30.69 -4.67
N ILE A 575 18.49 31.83 -5.33
CA ILE A 575 17.39 32.69 -5.81
C ILE A 575 16.66 32.02 -7.00
N ASN A 576 17.38 31.27 -7.83
CA ASN A 576 16.85 30.57 -9.01
C ASN A 576 16.02 29.31 -8.72
N ARG A 577 15.94 28.85 -7.46
CA ARG A 577 15.08 27.71 -7.05
C ARG A 577 13.62 28.11 -6.84
N LYS A 578 13.36 29.34 -6.40
CA LYS A 578 12.09 29.82 -5.82
C LYS A 578 10.80 29.60 -6.64
N HIS A 579 10.88 29.29 -7.93
CA HIS A 579 9.69 29.12 -8.78
C HIS A 579 9.74 27.92 -9.72
N ARG A 580 10.67 26.96 -9.50
CA ARG A 580 10.75 25.77 -10.37
C ARG A 580 9.73 24.71 -9.96
N TYR A 581 9.09 24.11 -10.96
CA TYR A 581 8.19 22.99 -10.74
C TYR A 581 8.92 21.66 -10.63
N PHE A 582 10.04 21.49 -11.32
CA PHE A 582 10.77 20.23 -11.39
C PHE A 582 12.17 20.47 -10.89
N ILE A 583 12.52 20.04 -9.67
CA ILE A 583 13.83 20.31 -9.08
C ILE A 583 14.82 19.20 -9.44
N GLY A 584 15.98 19.58 -9.98
CA GLY A 584 17.11 18.67 -10.23
C GLY A 584 16.73 17.48 -11.11
N LYS A 585 16.89 16.26 -10.56
CA LYS A 585 16.57 15.00 -11.26
C LYS A 585 15.13 14.91 -11.72
N ASP A 586 14.22 15.65 -11.12
CA ASP A 586 12.81 15.62 -11.47
C ASP A 586 12.50 16.21 -12.85
N TYR A 587 13.35 17.13 -13.34
CA TYR A 587 13.30 17.59 -14.73
C TYR A 587 13.97 16.54 -15.63
N SER A 588 13.15 15.75 -16.32
CA SER A 588 13.60 14.53 -16.98
C SER A 588 13.00 14.38 -18.39
N ASN A 589 13.74 13.69 -19.25
CA ASN A 589 13.27 13.27 -20.58
C ASN A 589 13.91 11.92 -20.93
N ALA A 590 13.10 10.85 -20.86
CA ALA A 590 13.56 9.47 -21.01
C ALA A 590 14.12 9.14 -22.40
N TYR A 591 13.80 9.92 -23.44
CA TYR A 591 14.37 9.73 -24.78
C TYR A 591 15.76 10.33 -24.95
N ARG A 592 16.10 11.28 -24.09
CA ARG A 592 17.35 12.03 -24.19
C ARG A 592 18.41 11.40 -23.32
N LYS A 593 18.03 11.07 -22.08
CA LYS A 593 18.94 10.51 -21.10
C LYS A 593 18.18 9.83 -19.97
N ASP A 594 18.58 8.61 -19.62
CA ASP A 594 18.09 7.94 -18.42
C ASP A 594 18.71 8.55 -17.15
N PHE A 595 18.09 8.29 -16.00
CA PHE A 595 18.51 8.84 -14.72
C PHE A 595 19.92 8.38 -14.32
N GLU A 596 20.71 9.30 -13.76
CA GLU A 596 22.05 9.02 -13.25
C GLU A 596 22.31 9.80 -11.95
N LYS A 597 23.21 9.26 -11.10
CA LYS A 597 23.63 9.88 -9.83
C LYS A 597 22.44 10.37 -8.97
N LEU A 598 21.52 9.45 -8.67
CA LEU A 598 20.29 9.73 -7.92
C LEU A 598 20.53 10.20 -6.47
N ASP A 599 21.73 10.00 -5.96
CA ASP A 599 22.22 10.53 -4.68
C ASP A 599 22.42 12.05 -4.69
N ASP A 600 22.66 12.64 -5.86
CA ASP A 600 22.69 14.09 -6.08
C ASP A 600 21.36 14.58 -6.66
N TYR A 601 20.30 14.51 -5.86
CA TYR A 601 18.92 14.72 -6.32
C TYR A 601 18.64 16.12 -6.88
N SER A 602 19.36 17.13 -6.38
CA SER A 602 19.05 18.53 -6.63
C SER A 602 19.71 19.09 -7.89
N THR A 603 20.59 18.30 -8.51
CA THR A 603 21.37 18.69 -9.69
C THR A 603 20.73 18.16 -10.96
N ASP A 604 20.56 19.04 -11.94
CA ASP A 604 20.09 18.71 -13.28
C ASP A 604 21.09 17.77 -13.97
N TYR A 605 20.58 16.78 -14.69
CA TYR A 605 21.39 15.83 -15.48
C TYR A 605 21.18 16.00 -16.99
N ILE A 606 20.21 16.84 -17.36
CA ILE A 606 19.93 17.33 -18.71
C ILE A 606 19.89 18.87 -18.68
N ASP A 607 20.38 19.52 -19.73
CA ASP A 607 20.39 20.97 -19.81
C ASP A 607 18.99 21.51 -20.18
N ARG A 608 18.35 22.17 -19.22
CA ARG A 608 17.01 22.76 -19.36
C ARG A 608 16.92 23.80 -20.49
N LYS A 609 18.03 24.47 -20.83
CA LYS A 609 18.09 25.48 -21.88
C LYS A 609 18.10 24.85 -23.29
N LEU A 610 18.39 23.56 -23.39
CA LEU A 610 18.53 22.85 -24.66
C LEU A 610 17.49 21.73 -24.85
N VAL A 611 17.05 21.12 -23.75
CA VAL A 611 16.22 19.92 -23.78
C VAL A 611 14.90 20.19 -23.05
N PRO A 612 13.74 20.12 -23.74
CA PRO A 612 12.45 20.14 -23.06
C PRO A 612 12.29 18.86 -22.23
N ARG A 613 11.64 18.97 -21.07
CA ARG A 613 11.21 17.78 -20.34
C ARG A 613 10.14 17.03 -21.11
N MET A 614 9.94 15.77 -20.77
CA MET A 614 8.85 14.95 -21.29
C MET A 614 7.66 14.99 -20.32
N PRO A 615 6.48 15.51 -20.72
CA PRO A 615 5.28 15.47 -19.90
C PRO A 615 4.82 14.08 -19.54
N TRP A 616 4.14 13.97 -18.40
CA TRP A 616 3.68 12.70 -17.83
C TRP A 616 2.18 12.77 -17.58
N HIS A 617 1.42 12.01 -18.37
CA HIS A 617 -0.03 11.88 -18.22
C HIS A 617 -0.36 10.52 -17.61
N ASP A 618 -1.10 10.51 -16.51
CA ASP A 618 -1.34 9.29 -15.74
C ASP A 618 -2.59 9.42 -14.88
N GLU A 619 -3.07 8.28 -14.38
CA GLU A 619 -4.35 8.16 -13.68
C GLU A 619 -4.16 7.41 -12.36
N ALA A 620 -4.88 7.86 -11.34
CA ALA A 620 -4.95 7.20 -10.05
C ALA A 620 -6.31 7.40 -9.40
N LEU A 621 -6.55 6.70 -8.29
CA LEU A 621 -7.72 6.91 -7.46
C LEU A 621 -7.39 6.67 -5.99
N VAL A 622 -8.25 7.17 -5.10
CA VAL A 622 -8.27 6.83 -3.68
C VAL A 622 -9.60 6.15 -3.34
N VAL A 623 -9.53 5.11 -2.53
CA VAL A 623 -10.70 4.45 -1.93
C VAL A 623 -10.61 4.47 -0.41
N PHE A 624 -11.77 4.36 0.21
CA PHE A 624 -11.91 4.36 1.66
C PHE A 624 -12.50 3.04 2.15
N GLY A 625 -12.51 2.86 3.46
CA GLY A 625 -13.31 1.81 4.07
C GLY A 625 -12.81 0.40 3.76
N GLN A 626 -13.75 -0.52 3.57
CA GLN A 626 -13.44 -1.94 3.39
C GLN A 626 -12.55 -2.20 2.18
N THR A 627 -12.68 -1.43 1.09
CA THR A 627 -11.81 -1.58 -0.10
C THR A 627 -10.37 -1.18 0.21
N ALA A 628 -10.16 -0.11 0.99
CA ALA A 628 -8.82 0.26 1.44
C ALA A 628 -8.20 -0.83 2.34
N ARG A 629 -9.04 -1.53 3.12
CA ARG A 629 -8.61 -2.65 3.94
C ARG A 629 -8.27 -3.90 3.13
N ASP A 630 -9.00 -4.17 2.05
CA ASP A 630 -8.63 -5.23 1.10
C ASP A 630 -7.24 -4.92 0.49
N ALA A 631 -7.01 -3.68 0.05
CA ALA A 631 -5.69 -3.22 -0.39
C ALA A 631 -4.60 -3.41 0.68
N ALA A 632 -4.90 -3.07 1.95
CA ALA A 632 -3.98 -3.30 3.07
C ALA A 632 -3.67 -4.80 3.25
N ARG A 633 -4.69 -5.65 3.10
CA ARG A 633 -4.54 -7.11 3.20
C ARG A 633 -3.60 -7.65 2.11
N HIS A 634 -3.64 -7.12 0.88
CA HIS A 634 -2.66 -7.46 -0.16
C HIS A 634 -1.23 -7.05 0.24
N PHE A 635 -1.04 -5.83 0.75
CA PHE A 635 0.26 -5.36 1.25
C PHE A 635 0.80 -6.26 2.36
N ILE A 636 -0.01 -6.53 3.38
CA ILE A 636 0.34 -7.36 4.54
C ILE A 636 0.73 -8.77 4.11
N GLN A 637 -0.01 -9.35 3.16
CA GLN A 637 0.29 -10.66 2.61
C GLN A 637 1.70 -10.70 2.01
N ARG A 638 2.03 -9.74 1.14
CA ARG A 638 3.35 -9.62 0.51
C ARG A 638 4.45 -9.35 1.52
N TRP A 639 4.23 -8.39 2.42
CA TRP A 639 5.18 -8.03 3.48
C TRP A 639 5.57 -9.24 4.31
N ASN A 640 4.58 -9.99 4.82
CA ASN A 640 4.81 -11.14 5.68
C ASN A 640 5.60 -12.25 4.98
N ILE A 641 5.39 -12.43 3.68
CA ILE A 641 6.15 -13.39 2.86
C ILE A 641 7.59 -12.95 2.70
N HIS A 642 7.82 -11.72 2.25
CA HIS A 642 9.17 -11.24 2.01
C HIS A 642 9.96 -11.12 3.33
N LYS A 643 9.30 -10.75 4.42
CA LYS A 643 9.86 -10.81 5.79
C LYS A 643 10.22 -12.24 6.17
N TYR A 644 9.36 -13.22 5.90
CA TYR A 644 9.64 -14.63 6.16
C TYR A 644 10.81 -15.18 5.32
N GLU A 645 10.90 -14.79 4.05
CA GLU A 645 11.94 -15.28 3.14
C GLU A 645 13.30 -14.66 3.39
N LYS A 646 13.35 -13.33 3.57
CA LYS A 646 14.61 -12.58 3.69
C LYS A 646 15.07 -12.39 5.13
N TYR A 647 14.13 -12.28 6.05
CA TYR A 647 14.38 -11.84 7.42
C TYR A 647 13.74 -12.77 8.48
N PRO A 648 13.84 -14.12 8.35
CA PRO A 648 13.12 -15.06 9.22
C PRO A 648 13.50 -14.97 10.71
N LYS A 649 14.68 -14.42 11.02
CA LYS A 649 15.22 -14.26 12.38
C LYS A 649 15.46 -12.79 12.78
N LYS A 650 14.98 -11.82 11.99
CA LYS A 650 15.17 -10.40 12.30
C LYS A 650 13.87 -9.80 12.84
N ASP A 651 13.75 -9.77 14.15
CA ASP A 651 12.55 -9.26 14.84
C ASP A 651 12.32 -7.76 14.62
N PHE A 652 13.35 -7.04 14.16
CA PHE A 652 13.26 -5.65 13.73
C PHE A 652 12.25 -5.43 12.59
N TYR A 653 12.01 -6.43 11.72
CA TYR A 653 10.92 -6.39 10.76
C TYR A 653 9.75 -7.16 11.35
N PRO A 654 8.63 -6.51 11.74
CA PRO A 654 7.50 -7.21 12.33
C PRO A 654 6.72 -7.98 11.26
N PHE A 655 5.97 -8.99 11.69
CA PHE A 655 4.84 -9.45 10.89
C PHE A 655 3.69 -8.46 11.05
N LEU A 656 3.00 -8.15 9.97
CA LEU A 656 1.85 -7.25 9.96
C LEU A 656 0.55 -8.03 10.07
N LEU A 657 -0.47 -7.42 10.65
CA LEU A 657 -1.77 -8.00 10.91
C LEU A 657 -2.87 -7.14 10.27
N PRO A 658 -3.85 -7.75 9.58
CA PRO A 658 -5.03 -7.02 9.12
C PRO A 658 -5.84 -6.50 10.32
N LYS A 659 -6.33 -5.26 10.22
CA LYS A 659 -7.35 -4.72 11.13
C LYS A 659 -8.72 -5.32 10.86
N SER A 660 -9.62 -5.23 11.83
CA SER A 660 -10.91 -5.92 11.82
C SER A 660 -11.98 -5.19 11.05
N TYR A 661 -12.60 -5.83 10.05
CA TYR A 661 -13.67 -5.25 9.21
C TYR A 661 -14.88 -4.69 9.98
N ASP A 662 -15.03 -5.03 11.26
CA ASP A 662 -16.11 -4.53 12.11
C ASP A 662 -15.98 -3.02 12.42
N ASP A 663 -14.75 -2.49 12.50
CA ASP A 663 -14.48 -1.11 12.94
C ASP A 663 -14.52 -0.05 11.82
N ILE A 664 -14.86 -0.46 10.59
CA ILE A 664 -14.66 0.39 9.40
C ILE A 664 -15.96 0.90 8.78
N ASN A 665 -17.10 0.33 9.16
CA ASN A 665 -18.40 0.73 8.64
C ASN A 665 -18.91 2.05 9.27
N ASP A 666 -18.37 2.41 10.43
CA ASP A 666 -18.78 3.58 11.23
C ASP A 666 -17.76 4.73 11.22
N LEU A 667 -16.78 4.72 10.29
CA LEU A 667 -15.82 5.83 10.23
C LEU A 667 -16.55 7.13 9.88
N PRO A 668 -16.35 8.22 10.65
CA PRO A 668 -16.82 9.52 10.22
C PRO A 668 -16.11 9.83 8.91
N VAL A 669 -16.90 9.76 7.84
CA VAL A 669 -16.52 9.95 6.45
C VAL A 669 -15.87 11.33 6.23
N GLU A 670 -15.90 12.25 7.19
CA GLU A 670 -15.50 13.64 6.98
C GLU A 670 -13.98 13.89 6.83
N ASN A 671 -13.10 12.95 7.18
CA ASN A 671 -11.65 13.15 7.08
C ASN A 671 -11.13 13.30 5.63
N TRP A 672 -11.93 13.01 4.60
CA TRP A 672 -11.52 13.31 3.22
C TRP A 672 -11.41 14.82 2.96
N LYS A 673 -12.14 15.66 3.72
CA LYS A 673 -12.10 17.13 3.59
C LYS A 673 -10.71 17.70 3.87
N ASP A 674 -9.89 16.97 4.62
CA ASP A 674 -8.53 17.39 4.95
C ASP A 674 -7.57 17.30 3.75
N PHE A 675 -7.91 16.51 2.72
CA PHE A 675 -6.97 16.23 1.63
C PHE A 675 -7.56 16.14 0.21
N LEU A 676 -8.89 16.14 0.04
CA LEU A 676 -9.55 16.20 -1.27
C LEU A 676 -10.14 17.58 -1.55
N GLU A 677 -10.15 17.98 -2.81
CA GLU A 677 -10.70 19.27 -3.27
C GLU A 677 -12.23 19.28 -3.37
N SER A 678 -12.83 18.10 -3.58
CA SER A 678 -14.27 17.92 -3.69
C SER A 678 -14.72 16.60 -3.05
N GLU A 679 -16.03 16.49 -2.84
CA GLU A 679 -16.63 15.32 -2.19
C GLU A 679 -16.39 14.04 -3.01
N PRO A 680 -15.94 12.93 -2.38
CA PRO A 680 -15.80 11.66 -3.05
C PRO A 680 -17.17 11.05 -3.39
N PHE A 681 -17.20 10.26 -4.46
CA PHE A 681 -18.42 9.61 -4.95
C PHE A 681 -18.69 8.32 -4.19
N ARG A 682 -19.96 7.94 -4.08
CA ARG A 682 -20.33 6.60 -3.61
C ARG A 682 -20.32 5.62 -4.77
N VAL A 683 -19.70 4.47 -4.57
CA VAL A 683 -19.49 3.44 -5.59
C VAL A 683 -19.46 2.04 -5.00
N ASN A 684 -19.62 1.03 -5.84
CA ASN A 684 -19.25 -0.34 -5.52
C ASN A 684 -17.83 -0.61 -6.01
N ALA A 685 -16.92 -0.98 -5.11
CA ALA A 685 -15.50 -1.12 -5.42
C ALA A 685 -14.98 -2.54 -5.15
N GLN A 686 -14.09 -3.05 -6.01
CA GLN A 686 -13.46 -4.35 -5.82
C GLN A 686 -11.97 -4.28 -6.15
N CYS A 687 -11.12 -4.74 -5.22
CA CYS A 687 -9.70 -4.92 -5.49
C CYS A 687 -9.48 -6.14 -6.40
N VAL A 688 -8.63 -6.00 -7.40
CA VAL A 688 -8.18 -7.09 -8.29
C VAL A 688 -6.67 -6.99 -8.47
N ARG A 689 -6.03 -8.12 -8.78
CA ARG A 689 -4.56 -8.18 -8.85
C ARG A 689 -4.05 -9.24 -9.82
N SER A 690 -2.77 -9.09 -10.16
CA SER A 690 -1.97 -10.11 -10.84
C SER A 690 -0.89 -10.56 -9.87
N VAL A 691 -0.93 -11.81 -9.43
CA VAL A 691 0.08 -12.37 -8.51
C VAL A 691 0.30 -13.86 -8.77
N GLY A 692 1.48 -14.35 -8.42
CA GLY A 692 1.87 -15.73 -8.65
C GLY A 692 2.86 -16.28 -7.62
N PRO A 693 3.35 -17.52 -7.82
CA PRO A 693 4.20 -18.21 -6.85
C PRO A 693 5.45 -17.42 -6.44
N TRP A 694 6.07 -16.66 -7.35
CA TRP A 694 7.28 -15.90 -7.03
C TRP A 694 6.99 -14.61 -6.23
N SER A 695 5.80 -13.99 -6.42
CA SER A 695 5.49 -12.68 -5.84
C SER A 695 4.75 -12.78 -4.49
N VAL A 696 3.87 -13.77 -4.32
CA VAL A 696 3.09 -13.97 -3.07
C VAL A 696 3.10 -15.42 -2.56
N ARG A 697 4.04 -16.26 -3.02
CA ARG A 697 4.20 -17.66 -2.58
C ARG A 697 2.89 -18.47 -2.59
N THR A 698 2.02 -18.18 -3.54
CA THR A 698 0.75 -18.89 -3.74
C THR A 698 0.95 -20.15 -4.56
N LYS A 699 0.14 -21.20 -4.30
CA LYS A 699 0.07 -22.42 -5.11
C LYS A 699 -0.49 -22.18 -6.52
N THR A 700 -1.32 -21.15 -6.68
CA THR A 700 -2.06 -20.86 -7.92
C THR A 700 -1.86 -19.42 -8.33
N VAL A 701 -1.92 -19.16 -9.63
CA VAL A 701 -1.86 -17.81 -10.17
C VAL A 701 -3.21 -17.13 -9.95
N GLU A 702 -3.16 -15.84 -9.63
CA GLU A 702 -4.31 -14.96 -9.68
C GLU A 702 -4.11 -13.96 -10.83
N SER A 703 -5.06 -13.93 -11.75
CA SER A 703 -5.10 -13.03 -12.91
C SER A 703 -6.45 -12.30 -12.94
N SER A 704 -6.92 -11.86 -11.77
CA SER A 704 -8.26 -11.27 -11.63
C SER A 704 -8.39 -9.97 -12.44
N ILE A 705 -7.29 -9.22 -12.63
CA ILE A 705 -7.26 -8.07 -13.54
C ILE A 705 -7.63 -8.45 -14.97
N GLN A 706 -7.00 -9.49 -15.54
CA GLN A 706 -7.32 -9.94 -16.91
C GLN A 706 -8.78 -10.41 -17.00
N ASN A 707 -9.25 -11.16 -16.00
CA ASN A 707 -10.63 -11.62 -15.96
C ASN A 707 -11.61 -10.44 -15.92
N THR A 708 -11.28 -9.36 -15.20
CA THR A 708 -12.04 -8.12 -15.19
C THR A 708 -12.07 -7.48 -16.58
N TYR A 709 -10.92 -7.25 -17.21
CA TYR A 709 -10.87 -6.69 -18.57
C TYR A 709 -11.75 -7.48 -19.55
N ILE A 710 -11.63 -8.81 -19.54
CA ILE A 710 -12.42 -9.70 -20.40
C ILE A 710 -13.92 -9.50 -20.17
N GLN A 711 -14.37 -9.58 -18.93
CA GLN A 711 -15.81 -9.50 -18.60
C GLN A 711 -16.38 -8.10 -18.82
N MET A 712 -15.60 -7.06 -18.53
CA MET A 712 -15.99 -5.67 -18.74
C MET A 712 -16.16 -5.36 -20.24
N ILE A 713 -15.18 -5.73 -21.08
CA ILE A 713 -15.26 -5.52 -22.54
C ILE A 713 -16.45 -6.31 -23.14
N ASP A 714 -16.67 -7.54 -22.67
CA ASP A 714 -17.79 -8.37 -23.14
C ASP A 714 -19.15 -7.76 -22.75
N ALA A 715 -19.25 -7.15 -21.56
CA ALA A 715 -20.47 -6.51 -21.07
C ALA A 715 -20.76 -5.12 -21.68
N ALA A 716 -19.78 -4.46 -22.31
CA ALA A 716 -19.91 -3.11 -22.85
C ALA A 716 -21.04 -3.00 -23.88
N LYS A 717 -21.82 -1.91 -23.83
CA LYS A 717 -23.00 -1.69 -24.67
C LYS A 717 -22.82 -0.57 -25.68
N HIS A 718 -22.22 0.54 -25.26
CA HIS A 718 -22.14 1.78 -26.03
C HIS A 718 -20.71 2.13 -26.42
N TYR A 719 -19.80 2.18 -25.45
CA TYR A 719 -18.42 2.52 -25.73
C TYR A 719 -17.43 2.00 -24.68
N ILE A 720 -16.15 1.95 -25.09
CA ILE A 720 -15.02 1.68 -24.20
C ILE A 720 -13.98 2.79 -24.40
N TYR A 721 -13.54 3.40 -23.32
CA TYR A 721 -12.38 4.30 -23.31
C TYR A 721 -11.21 3.61 -22.62
N ILE A 722 -10.04 3.63 -23.24
CA ILE A 722 -8.82 3.01 -22.74
C ILE A 722 -7.69 4.02 -22.80
N GLU A 723 -7.05 4.30 -21.67
CA GLU A 723 -5.71 4.89 -21.65
C GLU A 723 -4.73 3.84 -21.16
N ASN A 724 -3.67 3.57 -21.93
CA ASN A 724 -2.68 2.60 -21.52
C ASN A 724 -1.27 2.90 -22.03
N GLN A 725 -0.27 2.69 -21.19
CA GLN A 725 1.15 2.77 -21.60
C GLN A 725 1.50 1.77 -22.72
N PHE A 726 0.86 0.59 -22.73
CA PHE A 726 1.10 -0.43 -23.73
C PHE A 726 -0.21 -1.00 -24.29
N PHE A 727 -0.16 -1.44 -25.55
CA PHE A 727 -1.25 -2.19 -26.17
C PHE A 727 -0.68 -3.39 -26.91
N ILE A 728 -0.29 -4.41 -26.13
CA ILE A 728 0.30 -5.65 -26.62
C ILE A 728 -0.68 -6.80 -26.40
N THR A 729 -1.52 -7.02 -27.41
CA THR A 729 -2.52 -8.08 -27.44
C THR A 729 -2.80 -8.51 -28.87
N ILE A 730 -2.95 -9.81 -29.13
CA ILE A 730 -3.24 -10.36 -30.46
C ILE A 730 -4.22 -11.52 -30.31
N ALA A 731 -4.63 -12.15 -31.43
CA ALA A 731 -5.25 -13.46 -31.35
C ALA A 731 -4.36 -14.39 -30.52
N GLN A 732 -4.94 -15.00 -29.47
CA GLN A 732 -4.17 -15.74 -28.49
C GLN A 732 -3.30 -16.81 -29.17
N ASN A 733 -2.01 -16.80 -28.86
CA ASN A 733 -1.05 -17.77 -29.37
C ASN A 733 0.03 -18.10 -28.32
N SER A 734 1.07 -18.83 -28.73
CA SER A 734 2.15 -19.23 -27.83
C SER A 734 3.05 -18.07 -27.36
N VAL A 735 3.07 -16.96 -28.09
CA VAL A 735 3.94 -15.81 -27.83
C VAL A 735 3.23 -14.77 -26.97
N VAL A 736 1.99 -14.44 -27.29
CA VAL A 736 1.14 -13.50 -26.53
C VAL A 736 -0.10 -14.27 -26.05
N ARG A 737 -0.22 -14.38 -24.72
CA ARG A 737 -1.17 -15.27 -24.06
C ARG A 737 -2.40 -14.58 -23.50
N ASN A 738 -2.33 -13.26 -23.26
CA ASN A 738 -3.50 -12.51 -22.80
C ASN A 738 -4.61 -12.52 -23.86
N GLN A 739 -5.86 -12.42 -23.43
CA GLN A 739 -7.03 -12.67 -24.28
C GLN A 739 -7.73 -11.38 -24.76
N LEU A 740 -7.16 -10.20 -24.50
CA LEU A 740 -7.85 -8.93 -24.77
C LEU A 740 -8.13 -8.73 -26.27
N GLY A 741 -7.21 -9.09 -27.16
CA GLY A 741 -7.38 -8.99 -28.60
C GLY A 741 -8.55 -9.82 -29.12
N ASP A 742 -8.74 -11.02 -28.57
CA ASP A 742 -9.88 -11.89 -28.92
C ASP A 742 -11.21 -11.37 -28.39
N VAL A 743 -11.22 -10.77 -27.19
CA VAL A 743 -12.45 -10.21 -26.62
C VAL A 743 -12.85 -8.92 -27.33
N LEU A 744 -11.90 -8.03 -27.64
CA LEU A 744 -12.15 -6.82 -28.42
C LEU A 744 -12.69 -7.16 -29.81
N PHE A 745 -12.07 -8.13 -30.50
CA PHE A 745 -12.57 -8.63 -31.78
C PHE A 745 -14.02 -9.11 -31.68
N ARG A 746 -14.33 -9.99 -30.71
CA ARG A 746 -15.69 -10.52 -30.52
C ARG A 746 -16.70 -9.43 -30.18
N ARG A 747 -16.33 -8.45 -29.35
CA ARG A 747 -17.23 -7.36 -28.97
C ARG A 747 -17.57 -6.46 -30.17
N ILE A 748 -16.58 -6.12 -30.99
CA ILE A 748 -16.78 -5.36 -32.24
C ILE A 748 -17.63 -6.18 -33.21
N GLU A 749 -17.30 -7.46 -33.39
CA GLU A 749 -18.05 -8.35 -34.27
C GLU A 749 -19.52 -8.46 -33.86
N ARG A 750 -19.80 -8.56 -32.55
CA ARG A 750 -21.17 -8.50 -32.01
C ARG A 750 -21.88 -7.20 -32.37
N ALA A 751 -21.24 -6.05 -32.15
CA ALA A 751 -21.82 -4.76 -32.48
C ALA A 751 -22.17 -4.67 -33.97
N HIS A 752 -21.25 -5.09 -34.83
CA HIS A 752 -21.44 -5.09 -36.27
C HIS A 752 -22.61 -5.98 -36.71
N LYS A 753 -22.65 -7.23 -36.23
CA LYS A 753 -23.74 -8.18 -36.54
C LYS A 753 -25.11 -7.67 -36.10
N ASN A 754 -25.15 -6.95 -34.97
CA ASN A 754 -26.39 -6.39 -34.43
C ASN A 754 -26.72 -4.99 -34.96
N ASN A 755 -25.89 -4.42 -35.86
CA ASN A 755 -25.99 -3.04 -36.32
C ASN A 755 -26.05 -2.02 -35.15
N GLU A 756 -25.30 -2.28 -34.09
CA GLU A 756 -25.18 -1.41 -32.92
C GLU A 756 -24.17 -0.29 -33.18
N LYS A 757 -24.51 0.93 -32.78
CA LYS A 757 -23.53 2.02 -32.69
C LYS A 757 -22.64 1.81 -31.46
N PHE A 758 -21.41 1.36 -31.71
CA PHE A 758 -20.44 1.04 -30.67
C PHE A 758 -19.06 1.64 -30.99
N ARG A 759 -18.37 2.20 -29.99
CA ARG A 759 -17.07 2.86 -30.16
C ARG A 759 -16.04 2.43 -29.12
N ILE A 760 -14.78 2.34 -29.53
CA ILE A 760 -13.63 2.09 -28.67
C ILE A 760 -12.59 3.17 -28.94
N TYR A 761 -12.19 3.88 -27.89
CA TYR A 761 -11.15 4.90 -27.93
C TYR A 761 -9.94 4.37 -27.18
N VAL A 762 -8.77 4.38 -27.81
CA VAL A 762 -7.52 3.91 -27.20
C VAL A 762 -6.47 5.01 -27.28
N VAL A 763 -6.02 5.51 -26.13
CA VAL A 763 -4.97 6.52 -26.01
C VAL A 763 -3.68 5.84 -25.57
N LEU A 764 -2.64 5.94 -26.39
CA LEU A 764 -1.32 5.33 -26.17
C LEU A 764 -0.23 6.41 -26.21
N PRO A 765 0.94 6.17 -25.59
CA PRO A 765 2.08 7.02 -25.86
C PRO A 765 2.51 6.83 -27.32
N LEU A 766 2.91 7.92 -27.99
CA LEU A 766 3.32 7.87 -29.40
C LEU A 766 4.53 6.93 -29.61
N LEU A 767 5.42 6.88 -28.62
CA LEU A 767 6.55 5.98 -28.56
C LEU A 767 6.66 5.36 -27.15
N PRO A 768 7.16 4.12 -27.02
CA PRO A 768 7.56 3.56 -25.72
C PRO A 768 8.65 4.43 -25.05
N GLY A 769 8.58 4.64 -23.73
CA GLY A 769 9.50 5.53 -23.00
C GLY A 769 10.80 4.84 -22.60
N PHE A 770 11.77 4.77 -23.51
CA PHE A 770 13.10 4.22 -23.27
C PHE A 770 14.17 5.09 -23.95
N ASP A 771 15.39 5.08 -23.44
CA ASP A 771 16.57 5.68 -24.09
C ASP A 771 17.19 4.71 -25.14
N ASN A 772 16.91 3.42 -25.05
CA ASN A 772 17.46 2.38 -25.90
C ASN A 772 16.60 2.07 -27.13
N MET A 773 17.13 2.41 -28.32
CA MET A 773 16.45 2.20 -29.61
C MET A 773 16.01 0.75 -29.87
N LYS A 774 16.78 -0.26 -29.46
CA LYS A 774 16.39 -1.67 -29.66
C LYS A 774 15.19 -2.06 -28.81
N ALA A 775 15.11 -1.52 -27.59
CA ALA A 775 13.96 -1.74 -26.71
C ALA A 775 12.70 -1.08 -27.29
N ILE A 776 12.81 0.17 -27.76
CA ILE A 776 11.72 0.87 -28.45
C ILE A 776 11.23 0.06 -29.65
N GLN A 777 12.13 -0.39 -30.52
CA GLN A 777 11.78 -1.18 -31.70
C GLN A 777 11.07 -2.49 -31.36
N ALA A 778 11.54 -3.21 -30.34
CA ALA A 778 10.94 -4.47 -29.92
C ALA A 778 9.51 -4.27 -29.39
N VAL A 779 9.28 -3.26 -28.54
CA VAL A 779 7.96 -2.96 -28.02
C VAL A 779 7.03 -2.46 -29.13
N LEU A 780 7.51 -1.54 -29.99
CA LEU A 780 6.74 -1.02 -31.11
C LEU A 780 6.36 -2.12 -32.10
N TYR A 781 7.23 -3.10 -32.33
CA TYR A 781 6.90 -4.28 -33.14
C TYR A 781 5.65 -5.00 -32.61
N PHE A 782 5.59 -5.26 -31.30
CA PHE A 782 4.45 -5.94 -30.69
C PHE A 782 3.18 -5.08 -30.63
N ILE A 783 3.30 -3.76 -30.43
CA ILE A 783 2.16 -2.84 -30.54
C ILE A 783 1.60 -2.87 -31.96
N MET A 784 2.46 -2.72 -32.97
CA MET A 784 2.04 -2.74 -34.37
C MET A 784 1.43 -4.10 -34.76
N ARG A 785 1.97 -5.20 -34.23
CA ARG A 785 1.41 -6.55 -34.41
C ARG A 785 0.05 -6.73 -33.75
N SER A 786 -0.19 -6.02 -32.66
CA SER A 786 -1.48 -6.02 -31.96
C SER A 786 -2.57 -5.32 -32.76
N ILE A 787 -2.22 -4.19 -33.37
CA ILE A 787 -3.20 -3.32 -34.03
C ILE A 787 -3.39 -3.71 -35.51
N ILE A 788 -2.32 -3.67 -36.31
CA ILE A 788 -2.41 -3.67 -37.80
C ILE A 788 -1.54 -4.70 -38.55
N LYS A 789 -0.47 -5.23 -37.94
CA LYS A 789 0.51 -6.07 -38.63
C LYS A 789 0.29 -7.55 -38.34
N GLY A 790 0.17 -8.36 -39.39
CA GLY A 790 -0.01 -9.81 -39.27
C GLY A 790 -1.48 -10.23 -39.27
N ASP A 791 -1.73 -11.48 -39.67
CA ASP A 791 -3.07 -12.06 -39.78
C ASP A 791 -3.79 -12.21 -38.43
N ASP A 792 -3.01 -12.21 -37.35
CA ASP A 792 -3.43 -12.30 -35.94
C ASP A 792 -3.74 -10.93 -35.30
N SER A 793 -3.47 -9.82 -36.01
CA SER A 793 -3.76 -8.45 -35.54
C SER A 793 -5.26 -8.13 -35.55
N LEU A 794 -5.69 -7.21 -34.68
CA LEU A 794 -7.09 -6.84 -34.56
C LEU A 794 -7.68 -6.32 -35.89
N PHE A 795 -6.99 -5.41 -36.58
CA PHE A 795 -7.51 -4.81 -37.81
C PHE A 795 -7.62 -5.85 -38.93
N LYS A 796 -6.60 -6.70 -39.12
CA LYS A 796 -6.65 -7.74 -40.16
C LYS A 796 -7.75 -8.76 -39.93
N ARG A 797 -8.03 -9.09 -38.66
CA ARG A 797 -9.15 -9.98 -38.32
C ARG A 797 -10.51 -9.34 -38.61
N LEU A 798 -10.68 -8.07 -38.25
CA LEU A 798 -11.91 -7.31 -38.53
C LEU A 798 -12.15 -7.16 -40.03
N GLU A 799 -11.12 -6.78 -40.80
CA GLU A 799 -11.17 -6.69 -42.26
C GLU A 799 -11.57 -8.03 -42.90
N LYS A 800 -10.99 -9.15 -42.43
CA LYS A 800 -11.35 -10.51 -42.90
C LYS A 800 -12.80 -10.89 -42.56
N ALA A 801 -13.37 -10.34 -41.50
CA ALA A 801 -14.76 -10.51 -41.13
C ALA A 801 -15.72 -9.56 -41.88
N GLY A 802 -15.21 -8.74 -42.82
CA GLY A 802 -16.00 -7.75 -43.56
C GLY A 802 -16.31 -6.49 -42.76
N ILE A 803 -15.58 -6.24 -41.67
CA ILE A 803 -15.80 -5.11 -40.75
C ILE A 803 -14.72 -4.06 -40.99
N THR A 804 -15.11 -2.82 -41.27
CA THR A 804 -14.21 -1.68 -41.32
C THR A 804 -13.76 -1.31 -39.89
N PRO A 805 -12.48 -1.46 -39.50
CA PRO A 805 -12.06 -1.26 -38.11
C PRO A 805 -12.33 0.16 -37.57
N ASN A 806 -12.10 1.18 -38.40
CA ASN A 806 -12.24 2.59 -38.02
C ASN A 806 -13.70 3.00 -37.71
N ASP A 807 -14.69 2.18 -38.06
CA ASP A 807 -16.08 2.39 -37.66
C ASP A 807 -16.32 2.04 -36.18
N TYR A 808 -15.40 1.33 -35.53
CA TYR A 808 -15.59 0.82 -34.17
C TYR A 808 -14.44 1.16 -33.22
N ILE A 809 -13.19 1.24 -33.69
CA ILE A 809 -12.02 1.48 -32.83
C ILE A 809 -11.10 2.56 -33.41
N SER A 810 -10.59 3.44 -32.56
CA SER A 810 -9.67 4.53 -32.92
C SER A 810 -8.53 4.64 -31.92
N PHE A 811 -7.32 4.91 -32.43
CA PHE A 811 -6.09 5.04 -31.65
C PHE A 811 -5.59 6.49 -31.68
N PHE A 812 -5.27 7.03 -30.51
CA PHE A 812 -4.81 8.39 -30.30
C PHE A 812 -3.49 8.40 -29.54
N ALA A 813 -2.76 9.50 -29.66
CA ALA A 813 -1.57 9.79 -28.87
C ALA A 813 -1.53 11.29 -28.57
N MET A 814 -0.83 11.67 -27.50
CA MET A 814 -0.75 13.05 -27.04
C MET A 814 0.62 13.66 -27.31
N ARG A 815 0.62 14.95 -27.67
CA ARG A 815 1.82 15.74 -27.97
C ARG A 815 1.57 17.19 -27.60
N ASN A 816 2.60 17.85 -27.06
CA ASN A 816 2.57 19.28 -26.78
C ASN A 816 3.69 20.02 -27.52
N HIS A 817 3.62 21.34 -27.54
CA HIS A 817 4.65 22.23 -28.07
C HIS A 817 4.82 23.44 -27.18
N ASP A 818 6.00 24.06 -27.23
CA ASP A 818 6.37 25.20 -26.39
C ASP A 818 7.52 25.99 -27.04
N ILE A 819 7.94 27.09 -26.42
CA ILE A 819 9.08 27.90 -26.86
C ILE A 819 10.20 27.79 -25.82
N LEU A 820 11.33 27.20 -26.24
CA LEU A 820 12.52 27.06 -25.42
C LEU A 820 13.64 27.94 -25.97
N MET A 821 14.09 28.93 -25.19
CA MET A 821 15.16 29.86 -25.56
C MET A 821 14.95 30.48 -26.97
N GLY A 822 13.72 30.91 -27.24
CA GLY A 822 13.33 31.51 -28.53
C GLY A 822 13.12 30.52 -29.68
N ARG A 823 13.20 29.21 -29.44
CA ARG A 823 12.98 28.16 -30.45
C ARG A 823 11.71 27.39 -30.16
N LEU A 824 10.90 27.19 -31.20
CA LEU A 824 9.75 26.28 -31.12
C LEU A 824 10.26 24.85 -30.88
N VAL A 825 9.75 24.20 -29.84
CA VAL A 825 10.04 22.81 -29.48
C VAL A 825 8.74 22.02 -29.35
N THR A 826 8.81 20.71 -29.54
CA THR A 826 7.68 19.80 -29.31
C THR A 826 8.16 18.52 -28.66
N GLU A 827 7.34 17.96 -27.78
CA GLU A 827 7.59 16.67 -27.16
C GLU A 827 6.28 15.88 -27.02
N ILE A 828 6.38 14.56 -26.99
CA ILE A 828 5.22 13.72 -26.68
C ILE A 828 4.78 13.94 -25.24
N ILE A 829 3.48 13.85 -24.99
CA ILE A 829 2.98 13.65 -23.63
C ILE A 829 3.00 12.14 -23.39
N TYR A 830 3.75 11.71 -22.38
CA TYR A 830 3.92 10.29 -22.11
C TYR A 830 2.70 9.75 -21.36
N VAL A 831 1.83 9.04 -22.10
CA VAL A 831 0.66 8.36 -21.54
C VAL A 831 1.14 7.15 -20.75
N HIS A 832 1.18 7.30 -19.43
CA HIS A 832 1.51 6.25 -18.48
C HIS A 832 0.27 5.67 -17.79
N SER A 833 -0.91 6.22 -18.01
CA SER A 833 -2.18 5.72 -17.49
C SER A 833 -2.36 4.20 -17.67
N LYS A 834 -3.16 3.58 -16.80
CA LYS A 834 -3.71 2.23 -16.99
C LYS A 834 -5.19 2.21 -16.58
N LEU A 835 -5.99 2.89 -17.39
CA LEU A 835 -7.41 3.13 -17.15
C LEU A 835 -8.25 2.48 -18.27
N MET A 836 -9.39 1.91 -17.89
CA MET A 836 -10.46 1.59 -18.83
C MET A 836 -11.82 1.97 -18.24
N ILE A 837 -12.59 2.76 -18.97
CA ILE A 837 -13.97 3.17 -18.64
C ILE A 837 -14.92 2.54 -19.66
N ILE A 838 -16.08 2.07 -19.17
CA ILE A 838 -17.12 1.45 -19.99
C ILE A 838 -18.45 2.11 -19.70
N ASP A 839 -19.09 2.58 -20.77
CA ASP A 839 -20.46 3.11 -20.79
C ASP A 839 -20.75 4.14 -19.69
N ASP A 840 -19.75 4.94 -19.29
CA ASP A 840 -19.82 5.88 -18.15
C ASP A 840 -20.36 5.23 -16.87
N ARG A 841 -20.12 3.93 -16.62
CA ARG A 841 -20.72 3.21 -15.47
C ARG A 841 -19.76 2.31 -14.72
N MET A 842 -18.72 1.83 -15.39
CA MET A 842 -17.72 0.96 -14.80
C MET A 842 -16.33 1.43 -15.21
N ALA A 843 -15.41 1.43 -14.26
CA ALA A 843 -14.01 1.74 -14.52
C ALA A 843 -13.09 0.68 -13.89
N ILE A 844 -11.92 0.47 -14.48
CA ILE A 844 -10.79 -0.20 -13.84
C ILE A 844 -9.56 0.69 -13.96
N CYS A 845 -8.93 0.98 -12.82
CA CYS A 845 -7.72 1.79 -12.75
C CYS A 845 -6.69 1.12 -11.82
N GLY A 846 -5.40 1.22 -12.14
CA GLY A 846 -4.32 0.70 -11.33
C GLY A 846 -3.00 0.67 -12.07
N SER A 847 -2.19 -0.37 -11.85
CA SER A 847 -0.83 -0.45 -12.40
C SER A 847 -0.69 -1.30 -13.67
N ALA A 848 -1.70 -2.10 -14.02
CA ALA A 848 -1.58 -3.15 -15.02
C ALA A 848 -1.69 -2.63 -16.46
N ASN A 849 -0.61 -2.81 -17.21
CA ASN A 849 -0.60 -2.48 -18.63
C ASN A 849 -1.32 -3.55 -19.48
N ILE A 850 -1.80 -3.19 -20.68
CA ILE A 850 -2.30 -4.17 -21.65
C ILE A 850 -1.11 -4.87 -22.30
N ASN A 851 -0.58 -5.88 -21.61
CA ASN A 851 0.43 -6.80 -22.08
C ASN A 851 0.43 -8.08 -21.23
N ASP A 852 1.10 -9.13 -21.72
CA ASP A 852 1.22 -10.35 -20.92
C ASP A 852 1.96 -10.14 -19.60
N ARG A 853 2.91 -9.20 -19.53
CA ARG A 853 3.69 -8.93 -18.30
C ARG A 853 2.77 -8.60 -17.12
N SER A 854 1.69 -7.88 -17.38
CA SER A 854 0.76 -7.41 -16.35
C SER A 854 -0.45 -8.33 -16.19
N LEU A 855 -0.94 -8.93 -17.29
CA LEU A 855 -2.28 -9.55 -17.29
C LEU A 855 -2.32 -11.05 -16.99
N VAL A 856 -1.27 -11.81 -17.34
CA VAL A 856 -1.28 -13.28 -17.20
C VAL A 856 -1.05 -13.76 -15.76
N GLY A 857 -0.89 -12.85 -14.80
CA GLY A 857 -0.77 -13.12 -13.36
C GLY A 857 0.58 -13.67 -12.87
N ASN A 858 1.27 -14.48 -13.68
CA ASN A 858 2.51 -15.17 -13.27
C ASN A 858 3.82 -14.44 -13.63
N ARG A 859 3.71 -13.18 -14.04
CA ARG A 859 4.83 -12.30 -14.43
C ARG A 859 4.95 -11.17 -13.41
N ASP A 860 4.73 -9.92 -13.76
CA ASP A 860 4.79 -8.84 -12.77
C ASP A 860 3.64 -8.94 -11.77
N SER A 861 3.86 -8.46 -10.54
CA SER A 861 2.74 -8.21 -9.65
C SER A 861 2.12 -6.85 -9.94
N GLU A 862 0.79 -6.83 -10.02
CA GLU A 862 0.00 -5.65 -10.35
C GLU A 862 -1.22 -5.57 -9.45
N PHE A 863 -1.76 -4.37 -9.28
CA PHE A 863 -2.95 -4.11 -8.49
C PHE A 863 -3.84 -3.08 -9.19
N CYS A 864 -5.15 -3.34 -9.24
CA CYS A 864 -6.14 -2.41 -9.75
C CYS A 864 -7.38 -2.41 -8.85
N ILE A 865 -8.18 -1.35 -8.97
CA ILE A 865 -9.50 -1.25 -8.37
C ILE A 865 -10.52 -1.16 -9.50
N VAL A 866 -11.56 -1.98 -9.38
CA VAL A 866 -12.75 -1.95 -10.23
C VAL A 866 -13.80 -1.11 -9.53
N ILE A 867 -14.35 -0.13 -10.24
CA ILE A 867 -15.41 0.76 -9.80
C ILE A 867 -16.66 0.44 -10.61
N ASN A 868 -17.80 0.35 -9.93
CA ASN A 868 -19.11 0.37 -10.56
C ASN A 868 -19.91 1.47 -9.85
N ASP A 869 -20.42 2.42 -10.62
CA ASP A 869 -21.24 3.50 -10.08
C ASP A 869 -22.51 2.98 -9.41
N ILE A 870 -22.89 3.63 -8.31
CA ILE A 870 -24.23 3.49 -7.71
C ILE A 870 -25.03 4.78 -7.82
N GLU A 871 -24.35 5.92 -7.91
CA GLU A 871 -24.97 7.21 -8.11
C GLU A 871 -25.04 7.51 -9.60
N GLU A 872 -26.23 7.83 -10.08
CA GLU A 872 -26.46 8.06 -11.50
C GLU A 872 -26.89 9.51 -11.78
N GLU A 873 -26.62 9.96 -13.00
CA GLU A 873 -27.06 11.23 -13.57
C GLU A 873 -27.54 11.05 -15.02
N ASP A 874 -28.13 12.12 -15.59
CA ASP A 874 -28.61 12.11 -16.97
C ASP A 874 -27.45 12.34 -17.94
N GLY A 875 -27.19 11.34 -18.78
CA GLY A 875 -26.21 11.39 -19.86
C GLY A 875 -26.85 11.15 -21.22
N ARG A 876 -26.02 11.12 -22.28
CA ARG A 876 -26.49 10.88 -23.65
C ARG A 876 -25.55 9.95 -24.41
N PHE A 877 -26.09 8.89 -25.00
CA PHE A 877 -25.40 8.09 -26.02
C PHE A 877 -26.16 8.16 -27.34
N ASN A 878 -25.46 8.55 -28.42
CA ASN A 878 -26.06 8.71 -29.74
C ASN A 878 -27.31 9.60 -29.77
N GLY A 879 -27.32 10.66 -28.95
CA GLY A 879 -28.44 11.58 -28.82
C GLY A 879 -29.61 11.06 -27.96
N GLN A 880 -29.60 9.80 -27.56
CA GLN A 880 -30.61 9.21 -26.66
C GLN A 880 -30.22 9.44 -25.20
N SER A 881 -31.20 9.84 -24.39
CA SER A 881 -31.03 9.97 -22.95
C SER A 881 -30.78 8.60 -22.32
N VAL A 882 -29.73 8.53 -21.50
CA VAL A 882 -29.33 7.34 -20.76
C VAL A 882 -28.95 7.75 -19.35
N ARG A 883 -29.08 6.84 -18.40
CA ARG A 883 -28.53 7.05 -17.06
C ARG A 883 -27.06 6.64 -17.08
N VAL A 884 -26.18 7.54 -16.69
CA VAL A 884 -24.74 7.30 -16.55
C VAL A 884 -24.35 7.39 -15.08
N GLY A 885 -23.24 6.77 -14.71
CA GLY A 885 -22.69 6.82 -13.37
C GLY A 885 -21.89 8.10 -13.14
N LYS A 886 -22.09 8.77 -12.00
CA LYS A 886 -21.47 10.08 -11.71
C LYS A 886 -19.94 10.01 -11.61
N PHE A 887 -19.40 8.93 -11.04
CA PHE A 887 -17.95 8.77 -10.91
C PHE A 887 -17.32 8.54 -12.29
N CYS A 888 -17.85 7.60 -13.08
CA CYS A 888 -17.26 7.25 -14.37
C CYS A 888 -17.55 8.27 -15.49
N SER A 889 -18.64 9.06 -15.41
CA SER A 889 -18.92 10.13 -16.38
C SER A 889 -18.08 11.39 -16.13
N SER A 890 -17.71 11.64 -14.87
CA SER A 890 -16.91 12.80 -14.48
C SER A 890 -15.41 12.59 -14.70
N TRP A 891 -14.95 11.33 -14.68
CA TRP A 891 -13.59 10.92 -15.00
C TRP A 891 -13.40 10.84 -16.52
#